data_AF-A0A0A1TYC7-F1
#
_entry.id   AF-A0A0A1TYC7-F1
#
_cell.length_a   1.000
_cell.length_b   1.000
_cell.length_c   1.000
_cell.angle_alpha   90.00
_cell.angle_beta   90.00
_cell.angle_gamma   90.00
#
_symmetry.space_group_name_H-M   'P 1'
#
loop_
_entity.id
_entity.type
_entity.pdbx_description
1 polymer ?
#
loop_
_entity_poly.entity_id
_entity_poly.type
_entity_poly.pdbx_seq_one_letter_code
_entity_poly.pdbx_strand_id
1 'polypeptide(L)'
;MENINDLIQKAFGNASVSPTVKNQSMAYLTEFLKKPEAFNYFQPLMTTPSTDPLQLIKVNYGSMILQKKLMYNFSQIQPQVLQQINEFVFQKIFEFQKSQLIVKQLSLAIVAFTLHDQSWGNFIDTIVNKIPNTSQNAELLTSVFLEIASAAEKMDLVDSSMRAKFIQIIAQATPSVLDFVVSMNSQNSISFRLASECLSSWVKNSGVEITYYRNSQVLPFLLRQLQTQNGEAASTVLDDFLFKMMQTNKECQGQKDAILNITVLILQEFVKYVDVIQKIPYSCFFTISQLISMDAYTYIKSQYSQTLSAYLNLLVVASNVVEENTIHDVSEAAISLLETPSSKRAQESKELYEFFMPFAKAMLEKVVTLHMDCKNLEGEDLEDFLHFRETSTFYLVRKCVDTIGSTSSVNMLVYLWENVTNKEVILASLEAAYEDLSIVSSQQLINLFSYSIQLVNQNTNVPKQFIKTLIVTIGDYARYFGENFPNVIESCVTFLMKYVGAPGFGEKAAKALRNLAEESGEKIGSYQSLQQMFQNVVDTILQGKLKGNEVQFEDIIIAFCMSLGGNQGAVEQLFIKVVNVLNETSNTLTDSTINALWILETIFIGLKKSKHHNEIGMMIVNFQIPQLLHNVIQNGVQRKANKVYEKGCATLGVMYEVTRRNSSQFFGQTTSLLTQGYVLTKNGFFIFSLSKIIDALFEFDEFKQPLKEQCLPLIMEAMKNCTIDANDVIIDITDCIFGIAKTNVPDNFVESAMNWLVSFLKVADRSAYRGICDQLVDFIMQNRVNKYIEQPTVILSIMESVVSLYSKDRVDNASFVLRLIYNKNPGVFCQNMQLIFSNKYQVPDGFKQSLLPTNQKYTKEQIKKILSDLFFILKETA
;
A
#
# COMPACT_ATOMS: atom_id res chain seq x y z
N MET A 1 -27.02 -12.40 44.51
CA MET A 1 -26.80 -13.40 43.45
C MET A 1 -27.75 -13.25 42.26
N GLU A 2 -29.03 -12.89 42.48
CA GLU A 2 -30.09 -12.88 41.45
C GLU A 2 -29.83 -11.96 40.25
N ASN A 3 -29.14 -10.82 40.42
CA ASN A 3 -28.96 -9.83 39.33
C ASN A 3 -28.04 -10.33 38.19
N ILE A 4 -26.95 -11.05 38.48
CA ILE A 4 -26.03 -11.53 37.42
C ILE A 4 -26.58 -12.75 36.67
N ASN A 5 -27.23 -13.66 37.39
CA ASN A 5 -27.88 -14.80 36.74
C ASN A 5 -29.02 -14.34 35.80
N ASP A 6 -29.78 -13.32 36.20
CA ASP A 6 -30.80 -12.69 35.36
C ASP A 6 -30.18 -11.99 34.12
N LEU A 7 -29.07 -11.28 34.29
CA LEU A 7 -28.36 -10.66 33.16
C LEU A 7 -27.76 -11.69 32.18
N ILE A 8 -27.21 -12.80 32.67
CA ILE A 8 -26.73 -13.92 31.82
C ILE A 8 -27.92 -14.58 31.10
N GLN A 9 -29.06 -14.76 31.78
CA GLN A 9 -30.29 -15.28 31.18
C GLN A 9 -30.82 -14.35 30.08
N LYS A 10 -30.80 -13.03 30.29
CA LYS A 10 -31.22 -12.03 29.29
C LYS A 10 -30.25 -11.93 28.11
N ALA A 11 -28.95 -12.12 28.36
CA ALA A 11 -27.92 -12.04 27.33
C ALA A 11 -27.82 -13.31 26.47
N PHE A 12 -28.01 -14.50 27.05
CA PHE A 12 -27.73 -15.77 26.38
C PHE A 12 -28.83 -16.84 26.49
N GLY A 13 -29.89 -16.59 27.26
CA GLY A 13 -31.02 -17.51 27.39
C GLY A 13 -31.99 -17.47 26.20
N ASN A 14 -32.85 -18.48 26.13
CA ASN A 14 -33.86 -18.65 25.06
C ASN A 14 -35.11 -17.78 25.23
N ALA A 15 -35.12 -16.84 26.18
CA ALA A 15 -36.25 -15.95 26.38
C ALA A 15 -36.33 -14.93 25.23
N SER A 16 -37.55 -14.61 24.78
CA SER A 16 -37.85 -13.59 23.77
C SER A 16 -37.60 -12.17 24.31
N VAL A 17 -36.32 -11.84 24.51
CA VAL A 17 -35.84 -10.52 24.95
C VAL A 17 -35.49 -9.66 23.74
N SER A 18 -35.78 -8.36 23.78
CA SER A 18 -35.49 -7.47 22.66
C SER A 18 -33.97 -7.35 22.40
N PRO A 19 -33.53 -7.15 21.13
CA PRO A 19 -32.11 -7.03 20.79
C PRO A 19 -31.38 -5.93 21.59
N THR A 20 -32.07 -4.83 21.89
CA THR A 20 -31.53 -3.72 22.69
C THR A 20 -31.19 -4.13 24.12
N VAL A 21 -32.09 -4.89 24.78
CA VAL A 21 -31.86 -5.35 26.16
C VAL A 21 -30.77 -6.43 26.21
N LYS A 22 -30.68 -7.27 25.18
CA LYS A 22 -29.60 -8.24 25.02
C LYS A 22 -28.23 -7.55 24.92
N ASN A 23 -28.12 -6.53 24.07
CA ASN A 23 -26.89 -5.75 23.89
C ASN A 23 -26.51 -4.96 25.16
N GLN A 24 -27.49 -4.34 25.84
CA GLN A 24 -27.26 -3.66 27.11
C GLN A 24 -26.78 -4.63 28.21
N SER A 25 -27.35 -5.84 28.26
CA SER A 25 -26.93 -6.87 29.21
C SER A 25 -25.51 -7.37 28.93
N MET A 26 -25.14 -7.56 27.65
CA MET A 26 -23.78 -7.93 27.25
C MET A 26 -22.76 -6.81 27.55
N ALA A 27 -23.10 -5.55 27.30
CA ALA A 27 -22.26 -4.40 27.63
C ALA A 27 -22.03 -4.31 29.14
N TYR A 28 -23.10 -4.48 29.94
CA TYR A 28 -22.98 -4.50 31.40
C TYR A 28 -22.11 -5.66 31.88
N LEU A 29 -22.31 -6.88 31.36
CA LEU A 29 -21.48 -8.04 31.71
C LEU A 29 -20.00 -7.82 31.35
N THR A 30 -19.71 -7.08 30.27
CA THR A 30 -18.33 -6.75 29.88
C THR A 30 -17.68 -5.76 30.85
N GLU A 31 -18.42 -4.71 31.24
CA GLU A 31 -17.95 -3.75 32.27
C GLU A 31 -17.84 -4.39 33.65
N PHE A 32 -18.75 -5.32 33.97
CA PHE A 32 -18.73 -6.02 35.25
C PHE A 32 -17.43 -6.81 35.47
N LEU A 33 -16.85 -7.43 34.42
CA LEU A 33 -15.57 -8.14 34.50
C LEU A 33 -14.43 -7.27 35.05
N LYS A 34 -14.49 -5.95 34.84
CA LYS A 34 -13.48 -4.99 35.31
C LYS A 34 -13.61 -4.70 36.81
N LYS A 35 -14.81 -4.81 37.39
CA LYS A 35 -15.07 -4.46 38.80
C LYS A 35 -14.41 -5.45 39.78
N PRO A 36 -13.86 -5.01 40.94
CA PRO A 36 -13.27 -5.92 41.94
C PRO A 36 -14.26 -6.96 42.46
N GLU A 37 -15.51 -6.54 42.66
CA GLU A 37 -16.62 -7.37 43.16
C GLU A 37 -16.91 -8.59 42.31
N ALA A 38 -16.54 -8.58 41.01
CA ALA A 38 -16.74 -9.72 40.12
C ALA A 38 -16.07 -11.00 40.63
N PHE A 39 -14.98 -10.88 41.37
CA PHE A 39 -14.29 -12.02 41.96
C PHE A 39 -15.18 -12.84 42.89
N ASN A 40 -16.18 -12.23 43.55
CA ASN A 40 -17.09 -12.95 44.43
C ASN A 40 -18.08 -13.87 43.68
N TYR A 41 -18.10 -13.80 42.34
CA TYR A 41 -19.08 -14.51 41.51
C TYR A 41 -18.49 -15.70 40.74
N PHE A 42 -17.15 -15.86 40.64
CA PHE A 42 -16.60 -16.96 39.84
C PHE A 42 -16.98 -18.33 40.40
N GLN A 43 -16.84 -18.54 41.71
CA GLN A 43 -17.05 -19.85 42.33
C GLN A 43 -18.52 -20.29 42.26
N PRO A 44 -19.52 -19.46 42.64
CA PRO A 44 -20.94 -19.82 42.49
C PRO A 44 -21.33 -20.14 41.04
N LEU A 45 -20.82 -19.39 40.07
CA LEU A 45 -21.10 -19.60 38.65
C LEU A 45 -20.47 -20.90 38.13
N MET A 46 -19.24 -21.22 38.55
CA MET A 46 -18.53 -22.43 38.16
C MET A 46 -19.03 -23.70 38.86
N THR A 47 -19.83 -23.58 39.91
CA THR A 47 -20.52 -24.70 40.59
C THR A 47 -21.99 -24.84 40.17
N THR A 48 -22.39 -24.21 39.06
CA THR A 48 -23.76 -24.31 38.53
C THR A 48 -24.12 -25.80 38.28
N PRO A 49 -25.27 -26.29 38.80
CA PRO A 49 -25.70 -27.68 38.62
C PRO A 49 -25.87 -28.06 37.14
N SER A 50 -25.65 -29.33 36.82
CA SER A 50 -25.86 -29.89 35.48
C SER A 50 -27.31 -29.88 35.00
N THR A 51 -28.26 -29.65 35.91
CA THR A 51 -29.68 -29.48 35.61
C THR A 51 -30.02 -28.09 35.07
N ASP A 52 -29.09 -27.11 35.13
CA ASP A 52 -29.30 -25.76 34.61
C ASP A 52 -29.09 -25.73 33.09
N PRO A 53 -30.08 -25.26 32.30
CA PRO A 53 -29.96 -25.21 30.84
C PRO A 53 -28.85 -24.26 30.34
N LEU A 54 -28.38 -23.31 31.16
CA LEU A 54 -27.28 -22.40 30.84
C LEU A 54 -25.98 -22.76 31.57
N GLN A 55 -25.83 -24.00 32.07
CA GLN A 55 -24.67 -24.42 32.85
C GLN A 55 -23.35 -24.03 32.16
N LEU A 56 -23.13 -24.45 30.91
CA LEU A 56 -21.87 -24.19 30.20
C LEU A 56 -21.59 -22.69 30.01
N ILE A 57 -22.61 -21.88 29.79
CA ILE A 57 -22.47 -20.42 29.64
C ILE A 57 -22.10 -19.78 30.98
N LYS A 58 -22.79 -20.15 32.06
CA LYS A 58 -22.52 -19.64 33.42
C LYS A 58 -21.13 -20.05 33.89
N VAL A 59 -20.75 -21.31 33.68
CA VAL A 59 -19.41 -21.82 34.03
C VAL A 59 -18.34 -21.12 33.20
N ASN A 60 -18.55 -20.92 31.89
CA ASN A 60 -17.60 -20.19 31.04
C ASN A 60 -17.47 -18.71 31.44
N TYR A 61 -18.55 -18.06 31.82
CA TYR A 61 -18.48 -16.68 32.32
C TYR A 61 -17.75 -16.62 33.68
N GLY A 62 -17.99 -17.59 34.55
CA GLY A 62 -17.24 -17.77 35.80
C GLY A 62 -15.74 -18.00 35.57
N SER A 63 -15.36 -18.85 34.61
CA SER A 63 -13.96 -19.08 34.27
C SER A 63 -13.29 -17.83 33.66
N MET A 64 -14.00 -17.04 32.85
CA MET A 64 -13.53 -15.74 32.36
C MET A 64 -13.28 -14.72 33.48
N ILE A 65 -14.17 -14.65 34.48
CA ILE A 65 -13.95 -13.80 35.66
C ILE A 65 -12.66 -14.23 36.35
N LEU A 66 -12.52 -15.52 36.65
CA LEU A 66 -11.37 -16.04 37.38
C LEU A 66 -10.06 -15.78 36.61
N GLN A 67 -10.05 -16.07 35.30
CA GLN A 67 -8.94 -15.82 34.39
C GLN A 67 -8.49 -14.35 34.42
N LYS A 68 -9.42 -13.40 34.22
CA LYS A 68 -9.08 -11.97 34.22
C LYS A 68 -8.60 -11.47 35.58
N LYS A 69 -9.18 -11.96 36.68
CA LYS A 69 -8.79 -11.54 38.03
C LYS A 69 -7.43 -12.07 38.42
N LEU A 70 -7.11 -13.31 38.08
CA LEU A 70 -5.77 -13.84 38.29
C LEU A 70 -4.73 -13.15 37.39
N MET A 71 -5.05 -12.86 36.13
CA MET A 71 -4.08 -12.25 35.21
C MET A 71 -3.79 -10.77 35.50
N TYR A 72 -4.81 -9.98 35.90
CA TYR A 72 -4.69 -8.53 36.00
C TYR A 72 -4.82 -7.97 37.43
N ASN A 73 -5.34 -8.77 38.38
CA ASN A 73 -5.57 -8.35 39.76
C ASN A 73 -4.95 -9.32 40.79
N PHE A 74 -3.91 -10.07 40.40
CA PHE A 74 -3.29 -11.10 41.25
C PHE A 74 -2.89 -10.61 42.65
N SER A 75 -2.31 -9.40 42.74
CA SER A 75 -1.84 -8.80 44.00
C SER A 75 -2.95 -8.47 45.00
N GLN A 76 -4.21 -8.43 44.56
CA GLN A 76 -5.37 -8.16 45.42
C GLN A 76 -5.92 -9.42 46.08
N ILE A 77 -5.44 -10.61 45.71
CA ILE A 77 -5.90 -11.89 46.22
C ILE A 77 -5.00 -12.33 47.38
N GLN A 78 -5.61 -12.74 48.50
CA GLN A 78 -4.88 -13.20 49.67
C GLN A 78 -4.15 -14.53 49.37
N PRO A 79 -2.87 -14.70 49.79
CA PRO A 79 -2.08 -15.91 49.48
C PRO A 79 -2.71 -17.23 49.92
N GLN A 80 -3.44 -17.25 51.04
CA GLN A 80 -4.13 -18.44 51.55
C GLN A 80 -5.25 -18.91 50.61
N VAL A 81 -5.90 -17.96 49.92
CA VAL A 81 -6.99 -18.25 48.97
C VAL A 81 -6.42 -18.73 47.63
N LEU A 82 -5.22 -18.27 47.25
CA LEU A 82 -4.56 -18.69 45.99
C LEU A 82 -4.35 -20.22 45.92
N GLN A 83 -3.98 -20.85 47.03
CA GLN A 83 -3.81 -22.32 47.07
C GLN A 83 -5.14 -23.06 46.84
N GLN A 84 -6.24 -22.55 47.41
CA GLN A 84 -7.57 -23.13 47.22
C GLN A 84 -8.07 -22.93 45.79
N ILE A 85 -7.81 -21.76 45.21
CA ILE A 85 -8.16 -21.46 43.81
C ILE A 85 -7.38 -22.38 42.87
N ASN A 86 -6.10 -22.63 43.13
CA ASN A 86 -5.29 -23.54 42.35
C ASN A 86 -5.92 -24.96 42.31
N GLU A 87 -6.25 -25.53 43.46
CA GLU A 87 -6.93 -26.84 43.51
C GLU A 87 -8.28 -26.82 42.81
N PHE A 88 -9.05 -25.74 42.97
CA PHE A 88 -10.33 -25.54 42.31
C PHE A 88 -10.21 -25.48 40.78
N VAL A 89 -9.19 -24.81 40.24
CA VAL A 89 -8.94 -24.72 38.80
C VAL A 89 -8.72 -26.11 38.21
N PHE A 90 -7.83 -26.93 38.79
CA PHE A 90 -7.59 -28.28 38.27
C PHE A 90 -8.80 -29.20 38.42
N GLN A 91 -9.53 -29.11 39.53
CA GLN A 91 -10.79 -29.85 39.69
C GLN A 91 -11.77 -29.53 38.56
N LYS A 92 -11.90 -28.24 38.21
CA LYS A 92 -12.82 -27.77 37.17
C LYS A 92 -12.33 -28.10 35.76
N ILE A 93 -11.01 -28.15 35.52
CA ILE A 93 -10.46 -28.64 34.26
C ILE A 93 -10.85 -30.10 34.02
N PHE A 94 -10.77 -30.97 35.03
CA PHE A 94 -11.21 -32.37 34.90
C PHE A 94 -12.73 -32.49 34.71
N GLU A 95 -13.51 -31.73 35.48
CA GLU A 95 -14.97 -31.74 35.39
C GLU A 95 -15.46 -31.33 33.99
N PHE A 96 -14.83 -30.31 33.41
CA PHE A 96 -15.21 -29.75 32.10
C PHE A 96 -14.22 -30.09 30.98
N GLN A 97 -13.49 -31.21 31.07
CA GLN A 97 -12.46 -31.61 30.11
C GLN A 97 -12.94 -31.71 28.65
N LYS A 98 -14.25 -31.90 28.43
CA LYS A 98 -14.87 -31.94 27.09
C LYS A 98 -15.21 -30.55 26.53
N SER A 99 -15.17 -29.50 27.33
CA SER A 99 -15.49 -28.12 26.91
C SER A 99 -14.21 -27.33 26.65
N GLN A 100 -13.82 -27.25 25.38
CA GLN A 100 -12.61 -26.51 24.96
C GLN A 100 -12.61 -25.05 25.43
N LEU A 101 -13.77 -24.38 25.41
CA LEU A 101 -13.90 -22.99 25.87
C LEU A 101 -13.55 -22.84 27.35
N ILE A 102 -14.08 -23.72 28.21
CA ILE A 102 -13.82 -23.65 29.66
C ILE A 102 -12.36 -24.04 29.93
N VAL A 103 -11.86 -25.11 29.31
CA VAL A 103 -10.46 -25.52 29.44
C VAL A 103 -9.53 -24.39 29.04
N LYS A 104 -9.79 -23.70 27.92
CA LYS A 104 -9.04 -22.52 27.49
C LYS A 104 -8.96 -21.42 28.55
N GLN A 105 -10.10 -21.02 29.13
CA GLN A 105 -10.09 -19.97 30.16
C GLN A 105 -9.33 -20.39 31.41
N LEU A 106 -9.46 -21.66 31.81
CA LEU A 106 -8.76 -22.20 32.98
C LEU A 106 -7.26 -22.42 32.74
N SER A 107 -6.84 -22.79 31.54
CA SER A 107 -5.44 -22.84 31.15
C SER A 107 -4.79 -21.46 31.21
N LEU A 108 -5.49 -20.41 30.77
CA LEU A 108 -5.01 -19.03 30.93
C LEU A 108 -4.97 -18.58 32.40
N ALA A 109 -5.83 -19.11 33.27
CA ALA A 109 -5.73 -18.91 34.71
C ALA A 109 -4.48 -19.60 35.30
N ILE A 110 -4.09 -20.79 34.82
CA ILE A 110 -2.84 -21.46 35.20
C ILE A 110 -1.63 -20.57 34.89
N VAL A 111 -1.62 -19.91 33.73
CA VAL A 111 -0.53 -19.01 33.34
C VAL A 111 -0.32 -17.87 34.35
N ALA A 112 -1.38 -17.34 34.94
CA ALA A 112 -1.27 -16.30 35.97
C ALA A 112 -0.52 -16.81 37.22
N PHE A 113 -0.75 -18.07 37.63
CA PHE A 113 0.03 -18.68 38.72
C PHE A 113 1.51 -18.78 38.35
N THR A 114 1.81 -19.25 37.14
CA THR A 114 3.21 -19.34 36.64
C THR A 114 3.92 -17.98 36.60
N LEU A 115 3.21 -16.91 36.29
CA LEU A 115 3.77 -15.55 36.21
C LEU A 115 4.08 -14.96 37.59
N HIS A 116 3.11 -15.06 38.50
CA HIS A 116 3.11 -14.31 39.76
C HIS A 116 3.56 -15.11 40.98
N ASP A 117 3.44 -16.44 40.98
CA ASP A 117 3.88 -17.30 42.08
C ASP A 117 5.27 -17.87 41.81
N GLN A 118 6.24 -17.50 42.64
CA GLN A 118 7.63 -17.97 42.50
C GLN A 118 7.79 -19.47 42.78
N SER A 119 6.86 -20.09 43.50
CA SER A 119 6.89 -21.55 43.77
C SER A 119 6.61 -22.40 42.52
N TRP A 120 6.10 -21.78 41.46
CA TRP A 120 5.79 -22.40 40.18
C TRP A 120 6.93 -22.37 39.17
N GLY A 121 8.19 -22.25 39.63
CA GLY A 121 9.37 -22.20 38.77
C GLY A 121 9.52 -23.39 37.80
N ASN A 122 8.95 -24.56 38.14
CA ASN A 122 8.78 -25.69 37.22
C ASN A 122 7.30 -26.07 37.09
N PHE A 123 6.56 -25.22 36.38
CA PHE A 123 5.11 -25.34 36.25
C PHE A 123 4.69 -26.61 35.48
N ILE A 124 5.52 -27.14 34.58
CA ILE A 124 5.21 -28.36 33.82
C ILE A 124 5.07 -29.55 34.75
N ASP A 125 6.05 -29.78 35.63
CA ASP A 125 5.97 -30.88 36.61
C ASP A 125 4.76 -30.72 37.53
N THR A 126 4.42 -29.48 37.89
CA THR A 126 3.23 -29.18 38.69
C THR A 126 1.94 -29.56 37.97
N ILE A 127 1.82 -29.22 36.67
CA ILE A 127 0.69 -29.60 35.84
C ILE A 127 0.63 -31.12 35.67
N VAL A 128 1.75 -31.78 35.35
CA VAL A 128 1.80 -33.24 35.13
C VAL A 128 1.48 -34.01 36.42
N ASN A 129 1.86 -33.50 37.59
CA ASN A 129 1.49 -34.09 38.88
C ASN A 129 -0.03 -33.99 39.15
N LYS A 130 -0.68 -32.92 38.67
CA LYS A 130 -2.14 -32.73 38.81
C LYS A 130 -2.93 -33.44 37.71
N ILE A 131 -2.39 -33.52 36.50
CA ILE A 131 -2.93 -34.21 35.33
C ILE A 131 -1.92 -35.27 34.90
N PRO A 132 -1.98 -36.49 35.49
CA PRO A 132 -1.00 -37.53 35.24
C PRO A 132 -0.87 -37.86 33.76
N ASN A 133 0.38 -37.91 33.28
CA ASN A 133 0.73 -38.31 31.91
C ASN A 133 0.37 -39.79 31.67
N THR A 134 -0.87 -40.01 31.22
CA THR A 134 -1.40 -41.31 30.81
C THR A 134 -2.11 -41.14 29.47
N SER A 135 -2.26 -42.22 28.70
CA SER A 135 -2.95 -42.18 27.41
C SER A 135 -4.39 -41.64 27.52
N GLN A 136 -5.06 -41.81 28.66
CA GLN A 136 -6.42 -41.29 28.89
C GLN A 136 -6.47 -39.77 29.07
N ASN A 137 -5.42 -39.17 29.66
CA ASN A 137 -5.35 -37.74 29.94
C ASN A 137 -4.58 -36.96 28.86
N ALA A 138 -4.00 -37.64 27.88
CA ALA A 138 -3.08 -37.04 26.92
C ALA A 138 -3.72 -35.90 26.10
N GLU A 139 -4.98 -36.03 25.69
CA GLU A 139 -5.69 -34.97 24.96
C GLU A 139 -5.96 -33.73 25.83
N LEU A 140 -6.38 -33.93 27.08
CA LEU A 140 -6.61 -32.85 28.04
C LEU A 140 -5.30 -32.10 28.33
N LEU A 141 -4.22 -32.84 28.60
CA LEU A 141 -2.91 -32.29 28.88
C LEU A 141 -2.36 -31.51 27.68
N THR A 142 -2.52 -32.03 26.46
CA THR A 142 -2.14 -31.33 25.22
C THR A 142 -2.94 -30.05 25.01
N SER A 143 -4.25 -30.07 25.30
CA SER A 143 -5.12 -28.88 25.21
C SER A 143 -4.71 -27.80 26.22
N VAL A 144 -4.31 -28.20 27.43
CA VAL A 144 -3.78 -27.27 28.45
C VAL A 144 -2.47 -26.65 27.96
N PHE A 145 -1.54 -27.46 27.46
CA PHE A 145 -0.26 -26.95 26.94
C PHE A 145 -0.43 -26.03 25.73
N LEU A 146 -1.34 -26.34 24.80
CA LEU A 146 -1.68 -25.48 23.67
C LEU A 146 -2.09 -24.07 24.14
N GLU A 147 -3.03 -24.00 25.07
CA GLU A 147 -3.56 -22.71 25.52
C GLU A 147 -2.57 -21.93 26.40
N ILE A 148 -1.68 -22.62 27.10
CA ILE A 148 -0.56 -22.00 27.82
C ILE A 148 0.40 -21.32 26.84
N ALA A 149 0.87 -22.00 25.80
CA ALA A 149 1.79 -21.39 24.83
C ALA A 149 1.16 -20.18 24.13
N SER A 150 -0.12 -20.27 23.76
CA SER A 150 -0.87 -19.19 23.12
C SER A 150 -1.26 -18.03 24.06
N ALA A 151 -0.81 -18.05 25.33
CA ALA A 151 -1.15 -17.01 26.28
C ALA A 151 -0.37 -15.71 26.07
N ALA A 152 0.86 -15.78 25.53
CA ALA A 152 1.72 -14.62 25.32
C ALA A 152 1.06 -13.55 24.42
N GLU A 153 0.36 -14.00 23.37
CA GLU A 153 -0.41 -13.15 22.45
C GLU A 153 -1.64 -12.49 23.09
N LYS A 154 -2.11 -13.01 24.23
CA LYS A 154 -3.38 -12.60 24.89
C LYS A 154 -3.16 -11.73 26.12
N MET A 155 -1.92 -11.29 26.37
CA MET A 155 -1.48 -10.54 27.56
C MET A 155 -1.29 -9.04 27.30
N ASP A 156 -2.19 -8.38 26.56
CA ASP A 156 -2.00 -6.99 26.10
C ASP A 156 -1.91 -5.94 27.22
N LEU A 157 -2.40 -6.26 28.42
CA LEU A 157 -2.37 -5.36 29.59
C LEU A 157 -1.31 -5.74 30.62
N VAL A 158 -0.43 -6.72 30.31
CA VAL A 158 0.64 -7.17 31.20
C VAL A 158 1.92 -6.39 30.90
N ASP A 159 2.62 -5.99 31.97
CA ASP A 159 3.90 -5.30 31.86
C ASP A 159 4.92 -6.09 31.00
N SER A 160 5.71 -5.36 30.22
CA SER A 160 6.75 -5.88 29.33
C SER A 160 7.74 -6.80 30.04
N SER A 161 8.08 -6.53 31.30
CA SER A 161 8.99 -7.36 32.10
C SER A 161 8.39 -8.74 32.44
N MET A 162 7.09 -8.79 32.75
CA MET A 162 6.38 -10.04 33.02
C MET A 162 6.17 -10.85 31.75
N ARG A 163 5.91 -10.18 30.61
CA ARG A 163 5.85 -10.86 29.30
C ARG A 163 7.20 -11.50 28.95
N ALA A 164 8.31 -10.81 29.18
CA ALA A 164 9.65 -11.37 28.97
C ALA A 164 9.93 -12.57 29.88
N LYS A 165 9.53 -12.49 31.17
CA LYS A 165 9.62 -13.62 32.11
C LYS A 165 8.80 -14.82 31.64
N PHE A 166 7.59 -14.59 31.13
CA PHE A 166 6.74 -15.67 30.60
C PHE A 166 7.42 -16.38 29.44
N ILE A 167 7.96 -15.64 28.47
CA ILE A 167 8.66 -16.20 27.31
C ILE A 167 9.86 -17.06 27.76
N GLN A 168 10.61 -16.64 28.77
CA GLN A 168 11.70 -17.44 29.34
C GLN A 168 11.21 -18.75 29.95
N ILE A 169 10.12 -18.72 30.72
CA ILE A 169 9.53 -19.91 31.34
C ILE A 169 9.03 -20.88 30.27
N ILE A 170 8.34 -20.37 29.23
CA ILE A 170 7.90 -21.17 28.09
C ILE A 170 9.11 -21.78 27.36
N ALA A 171 10.19 -21.03 27.15
CA ALA A 171 11.39 -21.55 26.52
C ALA A 171 12.01 -22.72 27.29
N GLN A 172 12.04 -22.66 28.62
CA GLN A 172 12.53 -23.75 29.46
C GLN A 172 11.66 -25.02 29.39
N ALA A 173 10.34 -24.85 29.31
CA ALA A 173 9.37 -25.95 29.25
C ALA A 173 9.25 -26.61 27.87
N THR A 174 9.64 -25.89 26.81
CA THR A 174 9.40 -26.30 25.42
C THR A 174 9.94 -27.69 25.09
N PRO A 175 11.19 -28.08 25.44
CA PRO A 175 11.69 -29.41 25.10
C PRO A 175 10.82 -30.56 25.60
N SER A 176 10.42 -30.51 26.88
CA SER A 176 9.60 -31.54 27.52
C SER A 176 8.21 -31.65 26.89
N VAL A 177 7.60 -30.52 26.53
CA VAL A 177 6.27 -30.50 25.91
C VAL A 177 6.32 -31.04 24.48
N LEU A 178 7.32 -30.62 23.70
CA LEU A 178 7.47 -31.09 22.32
C LEU A 178 7.71 -32.61 22.25
N ASP A 179 8.60 -33.14 23.09
CA ASP A 179 8.86 -34.58 23.17
C ASP A 179 7.61 -35.36 23.62
N PHE A 180 6.85 -34.83 24.58
CA PHE A 180 5.58 -35.40 25.03
C PHE A 180 4.56 -35.48 23.88
N VAL A 181 4.33 -34.39 23.15
CA VAL A 181 3.33 -34.34 22.07
C VAL A 181 3.69 -35.31 20.94
N VAL A 182 4.96 -35.34 20.52
CA VAL A 182 5.44 -36.29 19.49
C VAL A 182 5.28 -37.74 19.94
N SER A 183 5.62 -38.04 21.20
CA SER A 183 5.50 -39.39 21.77
C SER A 183 4.04 -39.85 21.86
N MET A 184 3.15 -39.02 22.41
CA MET A 184 1.73 -39.35 22.58
C MET A 184 1.02 -39.52 21.24
N ASN A 185 1.34 -38.69 20.24
CA ASN A 185 0.76 -38.85 18.91
C ASN A 185 1.26 -40.13 18.23
N SER A 186 2.55 -40.44 18.35
CA SER A 186 3.14 -41.68 17.81
C SER A 186 2.52 -42.95 18.44
N GLN A 187 2.03 -42.85 19.68
CA GLN A 187 1.29 -43.89 20.39
C GLN A 187 -0.23 -43.88 20.09
N ASN A 188 -0.69 -43.04 19.16
CA ASN A 188 -2.11 -42.80 18.85
C ASN A 188 -2.97 -42.41 20.07
N SER A 189 -2.36 -41.82 21.11
CA SER A 189 -3.05 -41.37 22.33
C SER A 189 -3.66 -39.97 22.18
N ILE A 190 -3.27 -39.21 21.14
CA ILE A 190 -3.86 -37.91 20.78
C ILE A 190 -4.03 -37.81 19.27
N SER A 191 -5.07 -37.11 18.81
CA SER A 191 -5.26 -36.83 17.38
C SER A 191 -4.12 -35.96 16.82
N PHE A 192 -3.77 -36.16 15.54
CA PHE A 192 -2.73 -35.36 14.90
C PHE A 192 -3.12 -33.87 14.82
N ARG A 193 -4.40 -33.56 14.62
CA ARG A 193 -4.90 -32.18 14.61
C ARG A 193 -4.56 -31.44 15.91
N LEU A 194 -4.86 -32.05 17.06
CA LEU A 194 -4.55 -31.42 18.35
C LEU A 194 -3.04 -31.33 18.59
N ALA A 195 -2.30 -32.37 18.18
CA ALA A 195 -0.84 -32.36 18.24
C ALA A 195 -0.25 -31.23 17.39
N SER A 196 -0.71 -31.03 16.15
CA SER A 196 -0.22 -30.00 15.24
C SER A 196 -0.55 -28.59 15.73
N GLU A 197 -1.78 -28.36 16.23
CA GLU A 197 -2.16 -27.07 16.83
C GLU A 197 -1.26 -26.73 18.03
N CYS A 198 -0.97 -27.72 18.90
CA CYS A 198 -0.07 -27.56 20.04
C CYS A 198 1.37 -27.28 19.57
N LEU A 199 1.93 -28.11 18.69
CA LEU A 199 3.29 -27.91 18.16
C LEU A 199 3.44 -26.53 17.51
N SER A 200 2.47 -26.09 16.70
CA SER A 200 2.43 -24.76 16.08
C SER A 200 2.53 -23.64 17.12
N SER A 201 1.69 -23.68 18.15
CA SER A 201 1.69 -22.64 19.19
C SER A 201 3.00 -22.60 19.97
N TRP A 202 3.57 -23.75 20.33
CA TRP A 202 4.86 -23.82 21.02
C TRP A 202 6.02 -23.40 20.14
N VAL A 203 6.00 -23.71 18.83
CA VAL A 203 7.01 -23.23 17.89
C VAL A 203 6.97 -21.70 17.79
N LYS A 204 5.79 -21.11 17.57
CA LYS A 204 5.57 -19.66 17.45
C LYS A 204 5.98 -18.89 18.71
N ASN A 205 5.52 -19.35 19.87
CA ASN A 205 5.57 -18.57 21.11
C ASN A 205 6.78 -18.89 22.00
N SER A 206 7.56 -19.94 21.71
CA SER A 206 8.75 -20.26 22.50
C SER A 206 9.97 -19.43 22.09
N GLY A 207 10.71 -18.93 23.07
CA GLY A 207 12.03 -18.31 22.86
C GLY A 207 13.19 -19.32 22.71
N VAL A 208 12.91 -20.58 22.38
CA VAL A 208 13.95 -21.61 22.23
C VAL A 208 14.81 -21.36 21.00
N GLU A 209 16.12 -21.53 21.16
CA GLU A 209 17.09 -21.41 20.08
C GLU A 209 16.84 -22.44 18.96
N ILE A 210 17.11 -22.04 17.72
CA ILE A 210 16.92 -22.90 16.55
C ILE A 210 17.80 -24.16 16.61
N THR A 211 18.95 -24.08 17.28
CA THR A 211 19.89 -25.19 17.51
C THR A 211 19.25 -26.40 18.19
N TYR A 212 18.26 -26.20 19.07
CA TYR A 212 17.54 -27.28 19.73
C TYR A 212 16.79 -28.16 18.72
N TYR A 213 16.08 -27.54 17.77
CA TYR A 213 15.23 -28.26 16.83
C TYR A 213 16.02 -29.19 15.92
N ARG A 214 17.30 -28.88 15.65
CA ARG A 214 18.22 -29.74 14.88
C ARG A 214 18.30 -31.16 15.43
N ASN A 215 18.31 -31.30 16.75
CA ASN A 215 18.46 -32.59 17.43
C ASN A 215 17.12 -33.15 17.93
N SER A 216 16.04 -32.38 17.83
CA SER A 216 14.69 -32.78 18.26
C SER A 216 14.06 -33.78 17.30
N GLN A 217 13.12 -34.59 17.81
CA GLN A 217 12.31 -35.48 16.96
C GLN A 217 11.18 -34.75 16.24
N VAL A 218 10.93 -33.47 16.54
CA VAL A 218 9.80 -32.70 15.98
C VAL A 218 9.90 -32.58 14.46
N LEU A 219 11.07 -32.15 13.95
CA LEU A 219 11.27 -31.96 12.51
C LEU A 219 11.14 -33.29 11.73
N PRO A 220 11.85 -34.38 12.08
CA PRO A 220 11.65 -35.68 11.44
C PRO A 220 10.21 -36.19 11.52
N PHE A 221 9.53 -35.96 12.65
CA PHE A 221 8.13 -36.33 12.82
C PHE A 221 7.22 -35.58 11.84
N LEU A 222 7.33 -34.25 11.75
CA LEU A 222 6.52 -33.42 10.85
C LEU A 222 6.77 -33.76 9.37
N LEU A 223 8.03 -33.93 8.96
CA LEU A 223 8.39 -34.23 7.57
C LEU A 223 7.80 -35.56 7.10
N ARG A 224 7.75 -36.59 7.95
CA ARG A 224 7.09 -37.86 7.64
C ARG A 224 5.59 -37.72 7.44
N GLN A 225 4.94 -36.82 8.16
CA GLN A 225 3.49 -36.63 8.10
C GLN A 225 3.03 -35.96 6.79
N LEU A 226 3.92 -35.27 6.08
CA LEU A 226 3.65 -34.69 4.76
C LEU A 226 3.20 -35.72 3.72
N GLN A 227 3.66 -36.97 3.83
CA GLN A 227 3.29 -38.05 2.92
C GLN A 227 1.99 -38.78 3.31
N THR A 228 1.32 -38.32 4.36
CA THR A 228 0.10 -38.95 4.90
C THR A 228 -1.11 -38.04 4.68
N GLN A 229 -2.29 -38.50 5.08
CA GLN A 229 -3.51 -37.69 5.13
C GLN A 229 -3.40 -36.43 6.02
N ASN A 230 -2.36 -36.34 6.86
CA ASN A 230 -2.11 -35.23 7.77
C ASN A 230 -1.22 -34.12 7.17
N GLY A 231 -0.90 -34.18 5.88
CA GLY A 231 0.14 -33.35 5.28
C GLY A 231 -0.12 -31.84 5.37
N GLU A 232 -1.36 -31.38 5.21
CA GLU A 232 -1.72 -29.96 5.31
C GLU A 232 -1.51 -29.40 6.73
N ALA A 233 -1.94 -30.15 7.75
CA ALA A 233 -1.73 -29.78 9.14
C ALA A 233 -0.24 -29.80 9.52
N ALA A 234 0.54 -30.75 8.98
CA ALA A 234 1.99 -30.78 9.16
C ALA A 234 2.69 -29.59 8.47
N SER A 235 2.23 -29.22 7.27
CA SER A 235 2.71 -28.05 6.51
C SER A 235 2.54 -26.77 7.32
N THR A 236 1.37 -26.57 7.94
CA THR A 236 1.08 -25.39 8.77
C THR A 236 2.09 -25.24 9.91
N VAL A 237 2.45 -26.33 10.60
CA VAL A 237 3.46 -26.30 11.68
C VAL A 237 4.86 -26.01 11.12
N LEU A 238 5.19 -26.56 9.96
CA LEU A 238 6.47 -26.30 9.29
C LEU A 238 6.58 -24.85 8.82
N ASP A 239 5.50 -24.24 8.33
CA ASP A 239 5.47 -22.81 7.99
C ASP A 239 5.80 -21.95 9.20
N ASP A 240 5.14 -22.20 10.33
CA ASP A 240 5.41 -21.49 11.58
C ASP A 240 6.88 -21.61 12.02
N PHE A 241 7.45 -22.80 11.83
CA PHE A 241 8.86 -23.04 12.10
C PHE A 241 9.78 -22.29 11.13
N LEU A 242 9.45 -22.27 9.82
CA LEU A 242 10.20 -21.53 8.81
C LEU A 242 10.13 -20.02 9.06
N PHE A 243 8.97 -19.47 9.43
CA PHE A 243 8.81 -18.08 9.84
C PHE A 243 9.67 -17.73 11.05
N LYS A 244 9.69 -18.60 12.07
CA LYS A 244 10.59 -18.42 13.23
C LYS A 244 12.07 -18.38 12.81
N MET A 245 12.49 -19.28 11.93
CA MET A 245 13.87 -19.28 11.41
C MET A 245 14.17 -18.00 10.62
N MET A 246 13.25 -17.51 9.79
CA MET A 246 13.41 -16.26 9.06
C MET A 246 13.59 -15.06 10.01
N GLN A 247 12.77 -14.95 11.06
CA GLN A 247 12.92 -13.88 12.05
C GLN A 247 14.26 -13.98 12.79
N THR A 248 14.63 -15.19 13.23
CA THR A 248 15.90 -15.43 13.91
C THR A 248 17.10 -15.08 13.01
N ASN A 249 17.03 -15.37 11.71
CA ASN A 249 18.09 -15.05 10.77
C ASN A 249 18.27 -13.52 10.59
N LYS A 250 17.18 -12.75 10.67
CA LYS A 250 17.24 -11.27 10.62
C LYS A 250 17.87 -10.68 11.88
N GLU A 251 17.57 -11.25 13.05
CA GLU A 251 17.90 -10.67 14.36
C GLU A 251 19.23 -11.17 14.94
N CYS A 252 19.58 -12.44 14.71
CA CYS A 252 20.64 -13.15 15.44
C CYS A 252 21.68 -13.79 14.50
N GLN A 253 22.80 -13.12 14.25
CA GLN A 253 23.86 -13.64 13.37
C GLN A 253 24.52 -14.95 13.87
N GLY A 254 24.49 -15.24 15.17
CA GLY A 254 25.14 -16.40 15.77
C GLY A 254 24.49 -17.76 15.47
N GLN A 255 23.27 -17.80 14.90
CA GLN A 255 22.55 -19.05 14.63
C GLN A 255 22.49 -19.42 13.13
N LYS A 256 23.17 -18.68 12.27
CA LYS A 256 23.13 -18.89 10.81
C LYS A 256 23.52 -20.29 10.37
N ASP A 257 24.56 -20.88 10.95
CA ASP A 257 24.99 -22.24 10.60
C ASP A 257 23.94 -23.29 10.97
N ALA A 258 23.24 -23.10 12.09
CA ALA A 258 22.16 -23.99 12.50
C ALA A 258 20.97 -23.90 11.54
N ILE A 259 20.58 -22.67 11.18
CA ILE A 259 19.50 -22.40 10.21
C ILE A 259 19.84 -23.00 8.85
N LEU A 260 21.07 -22.80 8.37
CA LEU A 260 21.54 -23.37 7.10
C LEU A 260 21.44 -24.90 7.10
N ASN A 261 21.96 -25.56 8.14
CA ASN A 261 21.93 -27.02 8.25
C ASN A 261 20.49 -27.57 8.32
N ILE A 262 19.60 -26.93 9.10
CA ILE A 262 18.20 -27.36 9.20
C ILE A 262 17.46 -27.15 7.88
N THR A 263 17.67 -26.02 7.22
CA THR A 263 17.07 -25.74 5.91
C THR A 263 17.47 -26.81 4.90
N VAL A 264 18.76 -27.18 4.86
CA VAL A 264 19.25 -28.25 3.98
C VAL A 264 18.61 -29.60 4.30
N LEU A 265 18.44 -29.95 5.58
CA LEU A 265 17.75 -31.19 5.97
C LEU A 265 16.31 -31.23 5.45
N ILE A 266 15.58 -30.12 5.56
CA ILE A 266 14.22 -30.01 5.04
C ILE A 266 14.22 -30.13 3.50
N LEU A 267 15.16 -29.46 2.81
CA LEU A 267 15.29 -29.54 1.36
C LEU A 267 15.59 -30.95 0.87
N GLN A 268 16.47 -31.68 1.56
CA GLN A 268 16.80 -33.07 1.23
C GLN A 268 15.58 -33.99 1.35
N GLU A 269 14.65 -33.71 2.27
CA GLU A 269 13.39 -34.44 2.36
C GLU A 269 12.41 -34.04 1.25
N PHE A 270 12.23 -32.75 0.97
CA PHE A 270 11.37 -32.30 -0.14
C PHE A 270 11.78 -32.87 -1.49
N VAL A 271 13.09 -33.00 -1.74
CA VAL A 271 13.60 -33.59 -3.00
C VAL A 271 13.17 -35.05 -3.18
N LYS A 272 12.81 -35.75 -2.10
CA LYS A 272 12.30 -37.13 -2.15
C LYS A 272 10.79 -37.20 -2.43
N TYR A 273 10.06 -36.09 -2.30
CA TYR A 273 8.59 -36.06 -2.33
C TYR A 273 8.02 -35.58 -3.68
N VAL A 274 8.70 -35.90 -4.79
CA VAL A 274 8.34 -35.44 -6.15
C VAL A 274 6.88 -35.71 -6.49
N ASP A 275 6.38 -36.92 -6.24
CA ASP A 275 5.00 -37.32 -6.55
C ASP A 275 3.95 -36.53 -5.77
N VAL A 276 4.29 -36.10 -4.55
CA VAL A 276 3.41 -35.27 -3.71
C VAL A 276 3.41 -33.85 -4.25
N ILE A 277 4.58 -33.26 -4.47
CA ILE A 277 4.74 -31.89 -4.97
C ILE A 277 4.11 -31.70 -6.35
N GLN A 278 4.15 -32.71 -7.21
CA GLN A 278 3.53 -32.65 -8.54
C GLN A 278 1.98 -32.65 -8.49
N LYS A 279 1.39 -33.17 -7.42
CA LYS A 279 -0.07 -33.30 -7.28
C LYS A 279 -0.67 -32.24 -6.37
N ILE A 280 -0.07 -32.05 -5.19
CA ILE A 280 -0.53 -31.19 -4.11
C ILE A 280 0.71 -30.62 -3.40
N PRO A 281 1.34 -29.57 -3.95
CA PRO A 281 2.45 -28.91 -3.27
C PRO A 281 1.92 -28.14 -2.05
N TYR A 282 2.42 -28.46 -0.86
CA TYR A 282 1.99 -27.79 0.37
C TYR A 282 2.69 -26.45 0.56
N SER A 283 2.06 -25.52 1.30
CA SER A 283 2.57 -24.17 1.58
C SER A 283 4.03 -24.14 2.07
N CYS A 284 4.44 -25.06 2.96
CA CYS A 284 5.80 -25.11 3.49
C CYS A 284 6.88 -25.39 2.45
N PHE A 285 6.51 -26.03 1.34
CA PHE A 285 7.40 -26.23 0.20
C PHE A 285 7.74 -24.91 -0.49
N PHE A 286 6.84 -23.94 -0.48
CA PHE A 286 7.05 -22.60 -1.05
C PHE A 286 7.73 -21.66 -0.05
N THR A 287 7.28 -21.66 1.22
CA THR A 287 7.81 -20.80 2.29
C THR A 287 9.33 -20.94 2.47
N ILE A 288 9.89 -22.15 2.28
CA ILE A 288 11.34 -22.36 2.40
C ILE A 288 12.16 -21.54 1.39
N SER A 289 11.60 -21.18 0.23
CA SER A 289 12.27 -20.31 -0.75
C SER A 289 12.62 -18.94 -0.18
N GLN A 290 11.74 -18.38 0.66
CA GLN A 290 11.99 -17.09 1.33
C GLN A 290 13.13 -17.18 2.33
N LEU A 291 13.29 -18.32 3.01
CA LEU A 291 14.41 -18.52 3.92
C LEU A 291 15.72 -18.69 3.14
N ILE A 292 15.69 -19.44 2.03
CA ILE A 292 16.86 -19.64 1.16
C ILE A 292 17.33 -18.31 0.57
N SER A 293 16.42 -17.45 0.11
CA SER A 293 16.78 -16.17 -0.52
C SER A 293 17.61 -15.26 0.38
N MET A 294 17.38 -15.30 1.70
CA MET A 294 18.14 -14.48 2.66
C MET A 294 19.66 -14.73 2.59
N ASP A 295 20.08 -15.99 2.41
CA ASP A 295 21.48 -16.41 2.39
C ASP A 295 21.84 -17.28 1.15
N ALA A 296 21.14 -17.10 0.02
CA ALA A 296 21.27 -17.96 -1.18
C ALA A 296 22.71 -18.15 -1.65
N TYR A 297 23.51 -17.10 -1.58
CA TYR A 297 24.94 -17.13 -1.92
C TYR A 297 25.71 -18.21 -1.14
N THR A 298 25.44 -18.30 0.17
CA THR A 298 26.06 -19.30 1.06
C THR A 298 25.66 -20.72 0.66
N TYR A 299 24.39 -20.94 0.33
CA TYR A 299 23.92 -22.26 -0.15
C TYR A 299 24.64 -22.66 -1.45
N ILE A 300 24.77 -21.74 -2.41
CA ILE A 300 25.39 -22.00 -3.71
C ILE A 300 26.90 -22.28 -3.59
N LYS A 301 27.61 -21.59 -2.70
CA LYS A 301 29.06 -21.80 -2.48
C LYS A 301 29.39 -23.00 -1.61
N SER A 302 28.39 -23.56 -0.93
CA SER A 302 28.55 -24.75 -0.10
C SER A 302 28.41 -26.04 -0.91
N GLN A 303 28.65 -27.18 -0.26
CA GLN A 303 28.38 -28.51 -0.81
C GLN A 303 26.90 -28.79 -1.13
N TYR A 304 25.98 -27.91 -0.72
CA TYR A 304 24.52 -28.08 -0.87
C TYR A 304 23.95 -27.52 -2.17
N SER A 305 24.80 -26.93 -3.03
CA SER A 305 24.42 -26.37 -4.33
C SER A 305 23.59 -27.33 -5.20
N GLN A 306 23.93 -28.62 -5.22
CA GLN A 306 23.16 -29.63 -5.96
C GLN A 306 21.77 -29.88 -5.38
N THR A 307 21.64 -29.90 -4.04
CA THR A 307 20.35 -30.05 -3.37
C THR A 307 19.44 -28.87 -3.67
N LEU A 308 19.99 -27.65 -3.63
CA LEU A 308 19.25 -26.45 -4.01
C LEU A 308 18.79 -26.52 -5.48
N SER A 309 19.66 -26.93 -6.41
CA SER A 309 19.28 -27.09 -7.81
C SER A 309 18.15 -28.11 -8.00
N ALA A 310 18.17 -29.23 -7.28
CA ALA A 310 17.08 -30.21 -7.31
C ALA A 310 15.76 -29.64 -6.78
N TYR A 311 15.80 -28.83 -5.72
CA TYR A 311 14.63 -28.12 -5.21
C TYR A 311 14.07 -27.12 -6.23
N LEU A 312 14.93 -26.33 -6.89
CA LEU A 312 14.50 -25.40 -7.94
C LEU A 312 13.81 -26.11 -9.10
N ASN A 313 14.31 -27.28 -9.50
CA ASN A 313 13.64 -28.11 -10.52
C ASN A 313 12.26 -28.59 -10.04
N LEU A 314 12.12 -28.93 -8.76
CA LEU A 314 10.81 -29.28 -8.20
C LEU A 314 9.86 -28.10 -8.11
N LEU A 315 10.36 -26.89 -7.87
CA LEU A 315 9.54 -25.68 -7.94
C LEU A 315 9.02 -25.43 -9.37
N VAL A 316 9.84 -25.71 -10.39
CA VAL A 316 9.37 -25.74 -11.80
C VAL A 316 8.36 -26.86 -12.03
N VAL A 317 8.50 -28.03 -11.41
CA VAL A 317 7.48 -29.09 -11.52
C VAL A 317 6.16 -28.69 -10.85
N ALA A 318 6.21 -28.05 -9.68
CA ALA A 318 5.04 -27.54 -8.97
C ALA A 318 4.25 -26.53 -9.81
N SER A 319 4.94 -25.74 -10.66
CA SER A 319 4.30 -24.82 -11.60
C SER A 319 3.39 -25.50 -12.64
N ASN A 320 3.40 -26.83 -12.78
CA ASN A 320 2.42 -27.52 -13.62
C ASN A 320 1.02 -27.59 -12.99
N VAL A 321 0.89 -27.34 -11.68
CA VAL A 321 -0.40 -27.24 -11.01
C VAL A 321 -0.95 -25.84 -11.26
N VAL A 322 -2.14 -25.78 -11.86
CA VAL A 322 -2.71 -24.54 -12.42
C VAL A 322 -3.89 -24.00 -11.60
N GLU A 323 -3.95 -24.35 -10.32
CA GLU A 323 -4.86 -23.77 -9.32
C GLU A 323 -4.31 -22.40 -8.87
N GLU A 324 -5.19 -21.40 -8.74
CA GLU A 324 -4.80 -20.00 -8.47
C GLU A 324 -3.93 -19.85 -7.23
N ASN A 325 -4.30 -20.49 -6.11
CA ASN A 325 -3.50 -20.48 -4.87
C ASN A 325 -2.08 -21.02 -5.10
N THR A 326 -1.95 -22.10 -5.89
CA THR A 326 -0.63 -22.67 -6.20
C THR A 326 0.17 -21.77 -7.14
N ILE A 327 -0.49 -21.11 -8.12
CA ILE A 327 0.18 -20.14 -8.99
C ILE A 327 0.72 -18.98 -8.15
N HIS A 328 -0.06 -18.49 -7.18
CA HIS A 328 0.38 -17.46 -6.24
C HIS A 328 1.61 -17.91 -5.44
N ASP A 329 1.54 -19.08 -4.79
CA ASP A 329 2.62 -19.58 -3.95
C ASP A 329 3.90 -19.88 -4.75
N VAL A 330 3.78 -20.44 -5.96
CA VAL A 330 4.91 -20.63 -6.89
C VAL A 330 5.52 -19.28 -7.25
N SER A 331 4.69 -18.27 -7.50
CA SER A 331 5.15 -16.94 -7.85
C SER A 331 5.92 -16.29 -6.71
N GLU A 332 5.36 -16.24 -5.51
CA GLU A 332 6.01 -15.67 -4.33
C GLU A 332 7.35 -16.36 -4.02
N ALA A 333 7.39 -17.69 -4.11
CA ALA A 333 8.61 -18.47 -3.91
C ALA A 333 9.68 -18.15 -4.96
N ALA A 334 9.31 -18.15 -6.24
CA ALA A 334 10.24 -17.90 -7.34
C ALA A 334 10.73 -16.43 -7.36
N ILE A 335 9.85 -15.47 -7.11
CA ILE A 335 10.18 -14.04 -6.98
C ILE A 335 11.21 -13.86 -5.85
N SER A 336 10.95 -14.41 -4.67
CA SER A 336 11.86 -14.31 -3.52
C SER A 336 13.28 -14.76 -3.86
N LEU A 337 13.41 -15.84 -4.63
CA LEU A 337 14.72 -16.36 -5.06
C LEU A 337 15.37 -15.47 -6.13
N LEU A 338 14.62 -15.12 -7.19
CA LEU A 338 15.11 -14.36 -8.34
C LEU A 338 15.42 -12.89 -8.04
N GLU A 339 14.88 -12.33 -6.95
CA GLU A 339 15.26 -11.00 -6.47
C GLU A 339 16.60 -10.96 -5.75
N THR A 340 17.03 -12.09 -5.18
CA THR A 340 18.25 -12.17 -4.37
C THR A 340 19.48 -11.56 -5.06
N PRO A 341 19.79 -11.85 -6.34
CA PRO A 341 20.96 -11.29 -7.04
C PRO A 341 21.03 -9.76 -7.00
N SER A 342 19.88 -9.06 -7.09
CA SER A 342 19.80 -7.60 -7.13
C SER A 342 20.16 -6.91 -5.80
N SER A 343 20.10 -7.66 -4.70
CA SER A 343 20.33 -7.15 -3.32
C SER A 343 21.78 -7.32 -2.82
N LYS A 344 22.67 -7.92 -3.61
CA LYS A 344 24.01 -8.35 -3.19
C LYS A 344 25.12 -7.54 -3.84
N ARG A 345 26.37 -7.78 -3.40
CA ARG A 345 27.56 -7.15 -3.99
C ARG A 345 27.78 -7.69 -5.40
N ALA A 346 28.30 -6.86 -6.32
CA ALA A 346 28.40 -7.20 -7.74
C ALA A 346 29.01 -8.58 -8.06
N GLN A 347 30.06 -9.00 -7.34
CA GLN A 347 30.66 -10.33 -7.54
C GLN A 347 29.74 -11.47 -7.10
N GLU A 348 29.04 -11.32 -5.98
CA GLU A 348 28.06 -12.28 -5.47
C GLU A 348 26.84 -12.34 -6.40
N SER A 349 26.37 -11.18 -6.85
CA SER A 349 25.27 -11.05 -7.81
C SER A 349 25.55 -11.82 -9.09
N LYS A 350 26.76 -11.72 -9.64
CA LYS A 350 27.14 -12.44 -10.86
C LYS A 350 27.00 -13.96 -10.70
N GLU A 351 27.54 -14.53 -9.63
CA GLU A 351 27.45 -15.96 -9.36
C GLU A 351 26.00 -16.40 -9.11
N LEU A 352 25.19 -15.56 -8.45
CA LEU A 352 23.77 -15.81 -8.23
C LEU A 352 22.97 -15.82 -9.54
N TYR A 353 23.20 -14.83 -10.42
CA TYR A 353 22.57 -14.78 -11.74
C TYR A 353 22.93 -16.02 -12.58
N GLU A 354 24.21 -16.41 -12.61
CA GLU A 354 24.68 -17.61 -13.33
C GLU A 354 24.01 -18.88 -12.80
N PHE A 355 23.85 -19.02 -11.48
CA PHE A 355 23.22 -20.18 -10.86
C PHE A 355 21.70 -20.24 -11.09
N PHE A 356 20.99 -19.12 -10.98
CA PHE A 356 19.53 -19.07 -11.12
C PHE A 356 19.06 -19.01 -12.58
N MET A 357 19.93 -18.69 -13.54
CA MET A 357 19.54 -18.55 -14.95
C MET A 357 18.83 -19.79 -15.55
N PRO A 358 19.28 -21.04 -15.34
CA PRO A 358 18.56 -22.21 -15.84
C PRO A 358 17.16 -22.34 -15.25
N PHE A 359 17.02 -22.06 -13.95
CA PHE A 359 15.74 -22.04 -13.25
C PHE A 359 14.82 -20.95 -13.80
N ALA A 360 15.33 -19.72 -13.96
CA ALA A 360 14.57 -18.60 -14.50
C ALA A 360 14.04 -18.90 -15.92
N LYS A 361 14.84 -19.53 -16.79
CA LYS A 361 14.40 -19.95 -18.13
C LYS A 361 13.26 -20.95 -18.06
N ALA A 362 13.43 -22.04 -17.30
CA ALA A 362 12.42 -23.07 -17.18
C ALA A 362 11.12 -22.53 -16.54
N MET A 363 11.25 -21.65 -15.55
CA MET A 363 10.12 -21.00 -14.91
C MET A 363 9.40 -20.05 -15.87
N LEU A 364 10.12 -19.22 -16.62
CA LEU A 364 9.53 -18.33 -17.64
C LEU A 364 8.70 -19.13 -18.64
N GLU A 365 9.21 -20.28 -19.11
CA GLU A 365 8.47 -21.16 -20.01
C GLU A 365 7.13 -21.57 -19.41
N LYS A 366 7.14 -22.06 -18.17
CA LYS A 366 5.94 -22.56 -17.49
C LYS A 366 4.94 -21.46 -17.21
N VAL A 367 5.42 -20.32 -16.73
CA VAL A 367 4.59 -19.18 -16.38
C VAL A 367 3.88 -18.64 -17.63
N VAL A 368 4.62 -18.49 -18.74
CA VAL A 368 4.07 -18.05 -20.02
C VAL A 368 3.06 -19.04 -20.58
N THR A 369 3.40 -20.34 -20.57
CA THR A 369 2.57 -21.35 -21.23
C THR A 369 1.37 -21.82 -20.41
N LEU A 370 1.41 -21.71 -19.08
CA LEU A 370 0.38 -22.25 -18.18
C LEU A 370 -0.26 -21.21 -17.27
N HIS A 371 0.53 -20.34 -16.63
CA HIS A 371 0.03 -19.43 -15.59
C HIS A 371 -0.58 -18.15 -16.14
N MET A 372 -0.21 -17.74 -17.36
CA MET A 372 -0.80 -16.60 -18.04
C MET A 372 -2.01 -16.96 -18.91
N ASP A 373 -2.24 -18.24 -19.18
CA ASP A 373 -3.33 -18.69 -20.04
C ASP A 373 -4.68 -18.53 -19.32
N CYS A 374 -5.58 -17.77 -19.94
CA CYS A 374 -6.93 -17.54 -19.45
C CYS A 374 -7.82 -18.79 -19.54
N LYS A 375 -7.38 -19.90 -20.15
CA LYS A 375 -8.11 -21.20 -20.23
C LYS A 375 -9.58 -21.08 -20.69
N ASN A 376 -9.89 -20.09 -21.52
CA ASN A 376 -11.25 -19.76 -21.99
C ASN A 376 -12.22 -19.31 -20.88
N LEU A 377 -11.72 -18.73 -19.77
CA LEU A 377 -12.55 -18.01 -18.80
C LEU A 377 -13.31 -16.85 -19.49
N GLU A 378 -14.52 -16.56 -19.02
CA GLU A 378 -15.39 -15.50 -19.54
C GLU A 378 -16.05 -14.74 -18.36
N GLY A 379 -16.56 -13.53 -18.62
CA GLY A 379 -17.29 -12.75 -17.60
C GLY A 379 -16.42 -12.33 -16.42
N GLU A 380 -16.99 -12.38 -15.22
CA GLU A 380 -16.34 -11.96 -13.96
C GLU A 380 -15.09 -12.83 -13.66
N ASP A 381 -15.16 -14.15 -13.90
CA ASP A 381 -14.03 -15.06 -13.67
C ASP A 381 -12.80 -14.68 -14.51
N LEU A 382 -13.01 -14.17 -15.73
CA LEU A 382 -11.92 -13.65 -16.56
C LEU A 382 -11.35 -12.35 -15.99
N GLU A 383 -12.20 -11.44 -15.50
CA GLU A 383 -11.75 -10.18 -14.94
C GLU A 383 -10.92 -10.39 -13.66
N ASP A 384 -11.38 -11.27 -12.77
CA ASP A 384 -10.68 -11.67 -11.55
C ASP A 384 -9.33 -12.32 -11.89
N PHE A 385 -9.31 -13.24 -12.85
CA PHE A 385 -8.06 -13.87 -13.29
C PHE A 385 -7.08 -12.86 -13.92
N LEU A 386 -7.56 -11.90 -14.72
CA LEU A 386 -6.69 -10.86 -15.29
C LEU A 386 -6.10 -9.96 -14.20
N HIS A 387 -6.87 -9.64 -13.16
CA HIS A 387 -6.36 -8.90 -12.00
C HIS A 387 -5.32 -9.71 -11.20
N PHE A 388 -5.57 -11.00 -10.99
CA PHE A 388 -4.61 -11.93 -10.40
C PHE A 388 -3.31 -12.00 -11.21
N ARG A 389 -3.43 -12.07 -12.55
CA ARG A 389 -2.29 -12.13 -13.48
C ARG A 389 -1.39 -10.89 -13.36
N GLU A 390 -1.99 -9.70 -13.26
CA GLU A 390 -1.26 -8.44 -13.10
C GLU A 390 -0.52 -8.33 -11.75
N THR A 391 -1.12 -8.87 -10.68
CA THR A 391 -0.57 -8.75 -9.31
C THR A 391 0.48 -9.80 -8.97
N SER A 392 0.38 -11.01 -9.55
CA SER A 392 1.29 -12.13 -9.24
C SER A 392 2.16 -12.50 -10.44
N THR A 393 1.54 -13.00 -11.50
CA THR A 393 2.23 -13.63 -12.63
C THR A 393 3.11 -12.66 -13.41
N PHE A 394 2.66 -11.42 -13.62
CA PHE A 394 3.43 -10.39 -14.32
C PHE A 394 4.73 -10.05 -13.60
N TYR A 395 4.70 -10.00 -12.27
CA TYR A 395 5.90 -9.69 -11.50
C TYR A 395 6.93 -10.82 -11.60
N LEU A 396 6.48 -12.08 -11.56
CA LEU A 396 7.36 -13.24 -11.79
C LEU A 396 8.00 -13.21 -13.18
N VAL A 397 7.24 -12.86 -14.23
CA VAL A 397 7.77 -12.73 -15.60
C VAL A 397 8.90 -11.69 -15.64
N ARG A 398 8.73 -10.53 -15.02
CA ARG A 398 9.78 -9.51 -14.92
C ARG A 398 11.04 -10.06 -14.25
N LYS A 399 10.91 -10.76 -13.12
CA LYS A 399 12.06 -11.35 -12.41
C LYS A 399 12.78 -12.44 -13.21
N CYS A 400 12.04 -13.21 -13.99
CA CYS A 400 12.63 -14.12 -14.97
C CYS A 400 13.41 -13.35 -16.04
N VAL A 401 12.83 -12.29 -16.63
CA VAL A 401 13.50 -11.46 -17.65
C VAL A 401 14.76 -10.78 -17.10
N ASP A 402 14.71 -10.23 -15.89
CA ASP A 402 15.86 -9.64 -15.19
C ASP A 402 17.02 -10.62 -15.06
N THR A 403 16.72 -11.88 -14.74
CA THR A 403 17.73 -12.93 -14.53
C THR A 403 18.28 -13.50 -15.83
N ILE A 404 17.43 -13.63 -16.86
CA ILE A 404 17.77 -14.20 -18.17
C ILE A 404 18.47 -13.17 -19.08
N GLY A 405 18.12 -11.90 -18.91
CA GLY A 405 18.47 -10.78 -19.78
C GLY A 405 17.49 -10.62 -20.96
N SER A 406 17.29 -9.37 -21.38
CA SER A 406 16.25 -9.00 -22.36
C SER A 406 16.41 -9.72 -23.71
N THR A 407 17.61 -9.77 -24.29
CA THR A 407 17.86 -10.42 -25.59
C THR A 407 17.50 -11.90 -25.59
N SER A 408 17.92 -12.63 -24.55
CA SER A 408 17.63 -14.06 -24.40
C SER A 408 16.14 -14.30 -24.15
N SER A 409 15.49 -13.40 -23.41
CA SER A 409 14.05 -13.46 -23.14
C SER A 409 13.22 -13.23 -24.40
N VAL A 410 13.58 -12.25 -25.26
CA VAL A 410 12.92 -12.05 -26.55
C VAL A 410 13.05 -13.29 -27.45
N ASN A 411 14.25 -13.87 -27.55
CA ASN A 411 14.44 -15.11 -28.31
C ASN A 411 13.53 -16.24 -27.81
N MET A 412 13.37 -16.36 -26.49
CA MET A 412 12.50 -17.36 -25.88
C MET A 412 11.02 -17.11 -26.19
N LEU A 413 10.55 -15.86 -26.11
CA LEU A 413 9.18 -15.50 -26.47
C LEU A 413 8.88 -15.74 -27.96
N VAL A 414 9.85 -15.50 -28.84
CA VAL A 414 9.74 -15.83 -30.27
C VAL A 414 9.67 -17.34 -30.50
N TYR A 415 10.49 -18.11 -29.79
CA TYR A 415 10.39 -19.57 -29.86
C TYR A 415 9.02 -20.06 -29.37
N LEU A 416 8.53 -19.53 -28.25
CA LEU A 416 7.21 -19.87 -27.72
C LEU A 416 6.08 -19.42 -28.63
N TRP A 417 6.23 -18.30 -29.33
CA TRP A 417 5.25 -17.82 -30.31
C TRP A 417 4.91 -18.88 -31.36
N GLU A 418 5.83 -19.75 -31.75
CA GLU A 418 5.52 -20.84 -32.70
C GLU A 418 4.86 -22.05 -32.03
N ASN A 419 5.16 -22.29 -30.74
CA ASN A 419 4.82 -23.54 -30.05
C ASN A 419 3.57 -23.48 -29.17
N VAL A 420 3.17 -22.29 -28.68
CA VAL A 420 1.98 -22.17 -27.80
C VAL A 420 0.68 -22.12 -28.60
N THR A 421 -0.38 -22.73 -28.09
CA THR A 421 -1.70 -22.67 -28.74
C THR A 421 -2.35 -21.31 -28.58
N ASN A 422 -2.38 -20.78 -27.34
CA ASN A 422 -2.89 -19.45 -27.06
C ASN A 422 -1.78 -18.41 -27.26
N LYS A 423 -1.81 -17.65 -28.35
CA LYS A 423 -0.79 -16.62 -28.64
C LYS A 423 -0.92 -15.37 -27.74
N GLU A 424 -2.04 -15.18 -27.04
CA GLU A 424 -2.25 -14.01 -26.17
C GLU A 424 -1.26 -13.98 -25.00
N VAL A 425 -0.86 -15.15 -24.48
CA VAL A 425 0.08 -15.24 -23.37
C VAL A 425 1.45 -14.63 -23.71
N ILE A 426 1.85 -14.65 -24.99
CA ILE A 426 3.08 -14.00 -25.44
C ILE A 426 2.94 -12.49 -25.37
N LEU A 427 1.80 -11.94 -25.80
CA LEU A 427 1.51 -10.51 -25.68
C LEU A 427 1.40 -10.07 -24.23
N ALA A 428 0.77 -10.88 -23.37
CA ALA A 428 0.70 -10.63 -21.93
C ALA A 428 2.11 -10.64 -21.30
N SER A 429 3.03 -11.47 -21.80
CA SER A 429 4.44 -11.47 -21.37
C SER A 429 5.16 -10.19 -21.78
N LEU A 430 4.88 -9.68 -22.99
CA LEU A 430 5.43 -8.42 -23.47
C LEU A 430 4.89 -7.24 -22.65
N GLU A 431 3.58 -7.22 -22.36
CA GLU A 431 2.96 -6.25 -21.47
C GLU A 431 3.58 -6.31 -20.07
N ALA A 432 3.75 -7.52 -19.51
CA ALA A 432 4.36 -7.71 -18.20
C ALA A 432 5.78 -7.11 -18.15
N ALA A 433 6.63 -7.38 -19.13
CA ALA A 433 8.06 -7.01 -19.09
C ALA A 433 8.43 -5.87 -20.05
N TYR A 434 7.50 -4.95 -20.34
CA TYR A 434 7.73 -3.91 -21.35
C TYR A 434 8.94 -3.00 -21.03
N GLU A 435 9.13 -2.65 -19.75
CA GLU A 435 10.25 -1.80 -19.30
C GLU A 435 11.60 -2.47 -19.55
N ASP A 436 11.71 -3.77 -19.29
CA ASP A 436 12.98 -4.51 -19.40
C ASP A 436 13.29 -4.94 -20.83
N LEU A 437 12.25 -5.30 -21.60
CA LEU A 437 12.39 -5.78 -22.96
C LEU A 437 12.62 -4.63 -23.96
N SER A 438 12.13 -3.43 -23.67
CA SER A 438 12.29 -2.25 -24.54
C SER A 438 13.70 -1.63 -24.50
N ILE A 439 14.55 -2.01 -23.53
CA ILE A 439 15.94 -1.51 -23.42
C ILE A 439 16.80 -1.96 -24.61
N VAL A 440 16.50 -3.14 -25.18
CA VAL A 440 17.30 -3.71 -26.27
C VAL A 440 16.59 -3.51 -27.61
N SER A 441 17.27 -2.85 -28.55
CA SER A 441 16.83 -2.78 -29.95
C SER A 441 16.85 -4.17 -30.60
N SER A 442 15.69 -4.81 -30.69
CA SER A 442 15.51 -6.16 -31.23
C SER A 442 14.52 -6.18 -32.38
N GLN A 443 14.99 -6.57 -33.58
CA GLN A 443 14.13 -6.76 -34.75
C GLN A 443 13.14 -7.92 -34.54
N GLN A 444 13.52 -8.94 -33.78
CA GLN A 444 12.66 -10.08 -33.46
C GLN A 444 11.43 -9.65 -32.65
N LEU A 445 11.61 -8.73 -31.71
CA LEU A 445 10.51 -8.15 -30.94
C LEU A 445 9.54 -7.39 -31.84
N ILE A 446 10.05 -6.61 -32.80
CA ILE A 446 9.23 -5.92 -33.80
C ILE A 446 8.45 -6.90 -34.69
N ASN A 447 9.07 -8.03 -35.03
CA ASN A 447 8.41 -9.06 -35.82
C ASN A 447 7.21 -9.65 -35.05
N LEU A 448 7.27 -9.83 -33.73
CA LEU A 448 6.13 -10.27 -32.93
C LEU A 448 4.93 -9.33 -33.05
N PHE A 449 5.14 -8.01 -32.96
CA PHE A 449 4.06 -7.03 -33.17
C PHE A 449 3.50 -7.09 -34.59
N SER A 450 4.39 -7.17 -35.59
CA SER A 450 4.00 -7.24 -37.01
C SER A 450 3.16 -8.49 -37.30
N TYR A 451 3.60 -9.66 -36.79
CA TYR A 451 2.86 -10.91 -36.90
C TYR A 451 1.52 -10.86 -36.17
N SER A 452 1.47 -10.24 -35.00
CA SER A 452 0.23 -10.08 -34.22
C SER A 452 -0.80 -9.21 -34.95
N ILE A 453 -0.37 -8.07 -35.50
CA ILE A 453 -1.23 -7.20 -36.31
C ILE A 453 -1.71 -7.92 -37.58
N GLN A 454 -0.81 -8.65 -38.25
CA GLN A 454 -1.14 -9.44 -39.43
C GLN A 454 -2.18 -10.54 -39.12
N LEU A 455 -2.00 -11.25 -38.00
CA LEU A 455 -2.91 -12.31 -37.56
C LEU A 455 -4.34 -11.79 -37.38
N VAL A 456 -4.50 -10.60 -36.79
CA VAL A 456 -5.81 -9.95 -36.60
C VAL A 456 -6.39 -9.46 -37.93
N ASN A 457 -5.56 -8.93 -38.83
CA ASN A 457 -6.03 -8.44 -40.13
C ASN A 457 -6.46 -9.58 -41.07
N GLN A 458 -5.89 -10.78 -40.93
CA GLN A 458 -6.13 -11.91 -41.84
C GLN A 458 -7.21 -12.88 -41.35
N ASN A 459 -7.49 -12.92 -40.04
CA ASN A 459 -8.44 -13.87 -39.46
C ASN A 459 -9.65 -13.16 -38.85
N THR A 460 -10.85 -13.64 -39.16
CA THR A 460 -12.09 -13.08 -38.61
C THR A 460 -12.40 -13.57 -37.18
N ASN A 461 -11.77 -14.66 -36.75
CA ASN A 461 -12.07 -15.35 -35.48
C ASN A 461 -10.91 -15.26 -34.47
N VAL A 462 -10.35 -14.07 -34.27
CA VAL A 462 -9.32 -13.86 -33.23
C VAL A 462 -9.98 -13.60 -31.87
N PRO A 463 -9.53 -14.23 -30.77
CA PRO A 463 -10.09 -13.99 -29.44
C PRO A 463 -10.06 -12.49 -29.05
N LYS A 464 -11.14 -12.00 -28.44
CA LYS A 464 -11.25 -10.60 -28.01
C LYS A 464 -10.11 -10.19 -27.07
N GLN A 465 -9.75 -11.09 -26.15
CA GLN A 465 -8.67 -10.85 -25.20
C GLN A 465 -7.32 -10.65 -25.91
N PHE A 466 -7.02 -11.43 -26.96
CA PHE A 466 -5.82 -11.23 -27.77
C PHE A 466 -5.75 -9.81 -28.36
N ILE A 467 -6.86 -9.33 -28.94
CA ILE A 467 -6.94 -7.99 -29.52
C ILE A 467 -6.76 -6.92 -28.43
N LYS A 468 -7.41 -7.10 -27.28
CA LYS A 468 -7.32 -6.19 -26.13
C LYS A 468 -5.89 -6.07 -25.62
N THR A 469 -5.21 -7.20 -25.40
CA THR A 469 -3.81 -7.25 -24.97
C THR A 469 -2.91 -6.59 -26.02
N LEU A 470 -3.07 -6.91 -27.31
CA LEU A 470 -2.29 -6.30 -28.40
C LEU A 470 -2.41 -4.77 -28.44
N ILE A 471 -3.62 -4.23 -28.27
CA ILE A 471 -3.86 -2.79 -28.22
C ILE A 471 -3.07 -2.14 -27.07
N VAL A 472 -3.13 -2.73 -25.87
CA VAL A 472 -2.42 -2.22 -24.69
C VAL A 472 -0.91 -2.30 -24.91
N THR A 473 -0.39 -3.46 -25.32
CA THR A 473 1.04 -3.66 -25.55
C THR A 473 1.59 -2.72 -26.63
N ILE A 474 0.85 -2.42 -27.70
CA ILE A 474 1.26 -1.41 -28.69
C ILE A 474 1.43 -0.03 -28.04
N GLY A 475 0.50 0.34 -27.14
CA GLY A 475 0.55 1.59 -26.39
C GLY A 475 1.73 1.67 -25.43
N ASP A 476 2.09 0.57 -24.77
CA ASP A 476 3.20 0.51 -23.81
C ASP A 476 4.57 0.59 -24.51
N TYR A 477 4.68 0.03 -25.72
CA TYR A 477 5.89 0.08 -26.53
C TYR A 477 5.99 1.33 -27.43
N ALA A 478 5.10 2.31 -27.27
CA ALA A 478 5.07 3.52 -28.09
C ALA A 478 6.42 4.25 -28.17
N ARG A 479 7.07 4.44 -27.02
CA ARG A 479 8.40 5.07 -26.94
C ARG A 479 9.46 4.26 -27.66
N TYR A 480 9.46 2.94 -27.48
CA TYR A 480 10.40 2.02 -28.11
C TYR A 480 10.29 2.07 -29.65
N PHE A 481 9.07 2.09 -30.19
CA PHE A 481 8.86 2.26 -31.63
C PHE A 481 9.35 3.63 -32.11
N GLY A 482 9.07 4.68 -31.33
CA GLY A 482 9.50 6.03 -31.63
C GLY A 482 11.00 6.21 -31.73
N GLU A 483 11.74 5.70 -30.76
CA GLU A 483 13.20 5.86 -30.69
C GLU A 483 13.92 4.92 -31.68
N ASN A 484 13.50 3.66 -31.80
CA ASN A 484 14.29 2.61 -32.46
C ASN A 484 13.72 2.11 -33.80
N PHE A 485 12.39 2.11 -33.99
CA PHE A 485 11.73 1.56 -35.18
C PHE A 485 10.58 2.44 -35.74
N PRO A 486 10.88 3.68 -36.19
CA PRO A 486 9.87 4.64 -36.65
C PRO A 486 8.93 4.15 -37.76
N ASN A 487 9.43 3.26 -38.60
CA ASN A 487 8.74 2.67 -39.74
C ASN A 487 7.53 1.80 -39.36
N VAL A 488 7.43 1.34 -38.11
CA VAL A 488 6.33 0.48 -37.64
C VAL A 488 5.11 1.30 -37.19
N ILE A 489 5.33 2.56 -36.79
CA ILE A 489 4.33 3.43 -36.17
C ILE A 489 3.06 3.55 -37.02
N GLU A 490 3.20 3.77 -38.32
CA GLU A 490 2.05 3.96 -39.22
C GLU A 490 1.15 2.71 -39.27
N SER A 491 1.77 1.52 -39.20
CA SER A 491 1.03 0.25 -39.18
C SER A 491 0.29 0.08 -37.86
N CYS A 492 0.91 0.47 -36.74
CA CYS A 492 0.27 0.49 -35.41
C CYS A 492 -0.89 1.50 -35.36
N VAL A 493 -0.71 2.73 -35.85
CA VAL A 493 -1.77 3.75 -35.90
C VAL A 493 -2.94 3.27 -36.76
N THR A 494 -2.67 2.75 -37.95
CA THR A 494 -3.69 2.19 -38.85
C THR A 494 -4.47 1.04 -38.19
N PHE A 495 -3.78 0.18 -37.44
CA PHE A 495 -4.41 -0.89 -36.67
C PHE A 495 -5.32 -0.34 -35.57
N LEU A 496 -4.81 0.56 -34.72
CA LEU A 496 -5.55 1.11 -33.58
C LEU A 496 -6.80 1.88 -34.01
N MET A 497 -6.72 2.65 -35.10
CA MET A 497 -7.86 3.43 -35.61
C MET A 497 -9.09 2.57 -35.95
N LYS A 498 -8.92 1.27 -36.24
CA LYS A 498 -10.05 0.34 -36.48
C LYS A 498 -10.86 0.06 -35.23
N TYR A 499 -10.26 0.21 -34.06
CA TYR A 499 -10.85 -0.15 -32.76
C TYR A 499 -11.28 1.06 -31.94
N VAL A 500 -10.87 2.28 -32.35
CA VAL A 500 -11.38 3.50 -31.74
C VAL A 500 -12.89 3.58 -31.97
N GLY A 501 -13.66 3.61 -30.88
CA GLY A 501 -15.14 3.60 -30.90
C GLY A 501 -15.77 2.20 -30.97
N ALA A 502 -14.97 1.14 -31.06
CA ALA A 502 -15.50 -0.22 -30.98
C ALA A 502 -15.85 -0.59 -29.52
N PRO A 503 -17.05 -1.15 -29.24
CA PRO A 503 -17.44 -1.56 -27.89
C PRO A 503 -16.43 -2.53 -27.27
N GLY A 504 -15.97 -2.24 -26.05
CA GLY A 504 -14.99 -3.05 -25.32
C GLY A 504 -13.51 -2.79 -25.66
N PHE A 505 -13.22 -2.01 -26.71
CA PHE A 505 -11.85 -1.67 -27.12
C PHE A 505 -11.56 -0.17 -27.18
N GLY A 506 -12.59 0.66 -27.39
CA GLY A 506 -12.46 2.07 -27.76
C GLY A 506 -11.56 2.90 -26.85
N GLU A 507 -11.73 2.80 -25.54
CA GLU A 507 -10.93 3.54 -24.55
C GLU A 507 -9.44 3.12 -24.59
N LYS A 508 -9.16 1.81 -24.58
CA LYS A 508 -7.79 1.29 -24.66
C LYS A 508 -7.11 1.64 -25.98
N ALA A 509 -7.85 1.59 -27.09
CA ALA A 509 -7.35 1.97 -28.41
C ALA A 509 -7.02 3.46 -28.48
N ALA A 510 -7.87 4.32 -27.91
CA ALA A 510 -7.61 5.76 -27.82
C ALA A 510 -6.38 6.05 -26.96
N LYS A 511 -6.24 5.41 -25.80
CA LYS A 511 -5.06 5.54 -24.93
C LYS A 511 -3.77 5.12 -25.65
N ALA A 512 -3.77 3.96 -26.32
CA ALA A 512 -2.61 3.48 -27.08
C ALA A 512 -2.24 4.44 -28.23
N LEU A 513 -3.24 5.01 -28.90
CA LEU A 513 -3.05 5.99 -29.95
C LEU A 513 -2.45 7.29 -29.40
N ARG A 514 -2.93 7.77 -28.24
CA ARG A 514 -2.35 8.92 -27.53
C ARG A 514 -0.89 8.67 -27.19
N ASN A 515 -0.54 7.52 -26.63
CA ASN A 515 0.84 7.18 -26.27
C ASN A 515 1.76 7.20 -27.50
N LEU A 516 1.32 6.63 -28.63
CA LEU A 516 2.09 6.70 -29.89
C LEU A 516 2.28 8.13 -30.39
N ALA A 517 1.24 8.95 -30.31
CA ALA A 517 1.30 10.35 -30.74
C ALA A 517 2.21 11.18 -29.82
N GLU A 518 2.22 10.91 -28.51
CA GLU A 518 3.10 11.58 -27.55
C GLU A 518 4.57 11.34 -27.86
N GLU A 519 4.94 10.10 -28.16
CA GLU A 519 6.32 9.71 -28.40
C GLU A 519 6.78 9.97 -29.85
N SER A 520 5.85 10.06 -30.81
CA SER A 520 6.19 10.08 -32.24
C SER A 520 5.18 10.77 -33.15
N GLY A 521 4.45 11.77 -32.67
CA GLY A 521 3.41 12.49 -33.43
C GLY A 521 3.86 13.00 -34.81
N GLU A 522 5.08 13.54 -34.92
CA GLU A 522 5.64 14.03 -36.19
C GLU A 522 5.83 12.94 -37.26
N LYS A 523 5.88 11.67 -36.86
CA LYS A 523 6.13 10.51 -37.73
C LYS A 523 4.84 9.85 -38.21
N ILE A 524 3.68 10.29 -37.73
CA ILE A 524 2.38 9.73 -38.10
C ILE A 524 1.97 10.29 -39.48
N GLY A 525 1.87 9.42 -40.47
CA GLY A 525 1.45 9.75 -41.85
C GLY A 525 -0.08 9.82 -42.02
N SER A 526 -0.84 9.11 -41.17
CA SER A 526 -2.32 9.08 -41.17
C SER A 526 -3.03 10.35 -40.64
N TYR A 527 -2.43 11.52 -40.87
CA TYR A 527 -2.90 12.81 -40.37
C TYR A 527 -4.38 13.12 -40.71
N GLN A 528 -4.80 12.87 -41.96
CA GLN A 528 -6.18 13.15 -42.40
C GLN A 528 -7.22 12.28 -41.67
N SER A 529 -6.91 11.02 -41.42
CA SER A 529 -7.78 10.08 -40.71
C SER A 529 -7.94 10.50 -39.24
N LEU A 530 -6.85 10.92 -38.59
CA LEU A 530 -6.89 11.46 -37.23
C LEU A 530 -7.67 12.76 -37.15
N GLN A 531 -7.53 13.64 -38.14
CA GLN A 531 -8.32 14.87 -38.23
C GLN A 531 -9.82 14.57 -38.35
N GLN A 532 -10.23 13.61 -39.18
CA GLN A 532 -11.63 13.21 -39.29
C GLN A 532 -12.17 12.66 -37.97
N MET A 533 -11.38 11.82 -37.29
CA MET A 533 -11.73 11.27 -35.99
C MET A 533 -11.91 12.37 -34.93
N PHE A 534 -10.98 13.32 -34.86
CA PHE A 534 -11.08 14.51 -34.01
C PHE A 534 -12.36 15.31 -34.29
N GLN A 535 -12.65 15.59 -35.57
CA GLN A 535 -13.85 16.34 -35.95
C GLN A 535 -15.15 15.63 -35.54
N ASN A 536 -15.21 14.31 -35.70
CA ASN A 536 -16.35 13.50 -35.27
C ASN A 536 -16.53 13.52 -33.74
N VAL A 537 -15.43 13.47 -32.98
CA VAL A 537 -15.46 13.59 -31.51
C VAL A 537 -15.98 14.96 -31.09
N VAL A 538 -15.45 16.05 -31.68
CA VAL A 538 -15.91 17.42 -31.42
C VAL A 538 -17.40 17.56 -31.69
N ASP A 539 -17.88 17.09 -32.84
CA ASP A 539 -19.30 17.15 -33.20
C ASP A 539 -20.17 16.36 -32.23
N THR A 540 -19.71 15.19 -31.80
CA THR A 540 -20.42 14.33 -30.84
C THR A 540 -20.54 15.00 -29.46
N ILE A 541 -19.47 15.65 -28.98
CA ILE A 541 -19.46 16.36 -27.71
C ILE A 541 -20.38 17.58 -27.77
N LEU A 542 -20.32 18.35 -28.85
CA LEU A 542 -21.18 19.54 -29.04
C LEU A 542 -22.67 19.18 -29.15
N GLN A 543 -23.00 17.96 -29.60
CA GLN A 543 -24.35 17.38 -29.57
C GLN A 543 -24.78 16.86 -28.18
N GLY A 544 -23.95 17.01 -27.14
CA GLY A 544 -24.27 16.65 -25.76
C GLY A 544 -23.94 15.21 -25.35
N LYS A 545 -23.20 14.46 -26.17
CA LYS A 545 -22.87 13.04 -25.91
C LYS A 545 -21.50 12.83 -25.24
N LEU A 546 -21.11 13.71 -24.33
CA LEU A 546 -19.84 13.62 -23.61
C LEU A 546 -19.85 12.54 -22.51
N LYS A 547 -20.96 12.44 -21.76
CA LYS A 547 -21.04 11.62 -20.54
C LYS A 547 -20.76 10.14 -20.81
N GLY A 548 -19.78 9.57 -20.10
CA GLY A 548 -19.37 8.17 -20.21
C GLY A 548 -18.30 7.89 -21.28
N ASN A 549 -17.87 8.90 -22.05
CA ASN A 549 -16.83 8.79 -23.08
C ASN A 549 -15.68 9.79 -22.89
N GLU A 550 -15.64 10.48 -21.74
CA GLU A 550 -14.72 11.61 -21.48
C GLU A 550 -13.26 11.21 -21.72
N VAL A 551 -12.81 10.11 -21.12
CA VAL A 551 -11.42 9.63 -21.22
C VAL A 551 -11.06 9.28 -22.66
N GLN A 552 -11.94 8.53 -23.35
CA GLN A 552 -11.71 8.14 -24.73
C GLN A 552 -11.61 9.37 -25.66
N PHE A 553 -12.52 10.32 -25.51
CA PHE A 553 -12.54 11.54 -26.32
C PHE A 553 -11.33 12.43 -26.02
N GLU A 554 -10.95 12.53 -24.75
CA GLU A 554 -9.74 13.24 -24.33
C GLU A 554 -8.49 12.65 -25.01
N ASP A 555 -8.32 11.34 -24.96
CA ASP A 555 -7.19 10.66 -25.57
C ASP A 555 -7.10 10.88 -27.09
N ILE A 556 -8.24 10.86 -27.80
CA ILE A 556 -8.30 11.13 -29.24
C ILE A 556 -7.92 12.58 -29.56
N ILE A 557 -8.46 13.55 -28.80
CA ILE A 557 -8.15 14.97 -29.00
C ILE A 557 -6.66 15.22 -28.76
N ILE A 558 -6.09 14.66 -27.69
CA ILE A 558 -4.67 14.80 -27.36
C ILE A 558 -3.81 14.15 -28.44
N ALA A 559 -4.16 12.93 -28.90
CA ALA A 559 -3.44 12.24 -29.96
C ALA A 559 -3.38 13.09 -31.25
N PHE A 560 -4.50 13.72 -31.62
CA PHE A 560 -4.52 14.60 -32.78
C PHE A 560 -3.64 15.84 -32.55
N CYS A 561 -3.75 16.51 -31.40
CA CYS A 561 -2.95 17.70 -31.06
C CYS A 561 -1.44 17.43 -31.14
N MET A 562 -1.00 16.25 -30.70
CA MET A 562 0.42 15.85 -30.75
C MET A 562 0.91 15.54 -32.16
N SER A 563 0.01 15.11 -33.07
CA SER A 563 0.35 14.78 -34.46
C SER A 563 0.50 15.99 -35.40
N LEU A 564 0.18 17.21 -34.96
CA LEU A 564 0.09 18.39 -35.85
C LEU A 564 1.44 18.97 -36.33
N GLY A 565 2.55 18.67 -35.65
CA GLY A 565 3.92 18.99 -36.12
C GLY A 565 4.17 20.43 -36.59
N GLY A 566 3.65 21.45 -35.88
CA GLY A 566 3.88 22.87 -36.21
C GLY A 566 3.15 23.39 -37.44
N ASN A 567 2.30 22.57 -38.08
CA ASN A 567 1.52 22.97 -39.24
C ASN A 567 0.43 24.00 -38.85
N GLN A 568 0.56 25.23 -39.33
CA GLN A 568 -0.34 26.33 -38.95
C GLN A 568 -1.80 26.05 -39.35
N GLY A 569 -2.06 25.65 -40.59
CA GLY A 569 -3.43 25.38 -41.07
C GLY A 569 -4.10 24.21 -40.36
N ALA A 570 -3.31 23.27 -39.83
CA ALA A 570 -3.76 22.17 -38.98
C ALA A 570 -4.20 22.64 -37.59
N VAL A 571 -3.41 23.53 -36.97
CA VAL A 571 -3.72 24.10 -35.64
C VAL A 571 -4.99 24.95 -35.68
N GLU A 572 -5.23 25.68 -36.76
CA GLU A 572 -6.47 26.47 -36.92
C GLU A 572 -7.73 25.60 -36.79
N GLN A 573 -7.71 24.41 -37.38
CA GLN A 573 -8.86 23.49 -37.42
C GLN A 573 -9.28 22.98 -36.03
N LEU A 574 -8.39 23.05 -35.03
CA LEU A 574 -8.71 22.73 -33.65
C LEU A 574 -9.74 23.69 -33.07
N PHE A 575 -9.64 24.96 -33.43
CA PHE A 575 -10.35 26.04 -32.74
C PHE A 575 -11.62 26.48 -33.46
N ILE A 576 -11.68 26.38 -34.79
CA ILE A 576 -12.78 26.95 -35.62
C ILE A 576 -14.18 26.61 -35.07
N LYS A 577 -14.50 25.32 -34.92
CA LYS A 577 -15.85 24.91 -34.47
C LYS A 577 -16.12 25.34 -33.03
N VAL A 578 -15.14 25.23 -32.15
CA VAL A 578 -15.30 25.52 -30.72
C VAL A 578 -15.47 27.02 -30.48
N VAL A 579 -14.68 27.84 -31.18
CA VAL A 579 -14.77 29.30 -31.16
C VAL A 579 -16.13 29.77 -31.68
N ASN A 580 -16.66 29.18 -32.76
CA ASN A 580 -17.99 29.52 -33.28
C ASN A 580 -19.08 29.27 -32.24
N VAL A 581 -19.08 28.09 -31.59
CA VAL A 581 -20.06 27.77 -30.54
C VAL A 581 -19.92 28.71 -29.34
N LEU A 582 -18.71 29.03 -28.90
CA LEU A 582 -18.51 29.96 -27.80
C LEU A 582 -18.97 31.38 -28.16
N ASN A 583 -18.74 31.85 -29.39
CA ASN A 583 -19.26 33.15 -29.84
C ASN A 583 -20.79 33.19 -29.79
N GLU A 584 -21.45 32.15 -30.31
CA GLU A 584 -22.92 32.04 -30.34
C GLU A 584 -23.53 31.92 -28.93
N THR A 585 -22.85 31.19 -28.03
CA THR A 585 -23.38 30.85 -26.71
C THR A 585 -22.85 31.73 -25.58
N SER A 586 -21.86 32.61 -25.83
CA SER A 586 -21.25 33.50 -24.82
C SER A 586 -22.26 34.38 -24.08
N ASN A 587 -23.39 34.70 -24.73
CA ASN A 587 -24.47 35.50 -24.16
C ASN A 587 -25.63 34.67 -23.61
N THR A 588 -25.69 33.37 -23.83
CA THR A 588 -26.81 32.51 -23.36
C THR A 588 -26.36 31.50 -22.30
N LEU A 589 -25.08 31.13 -22.29
CA LEU A 589 -24.41 30.27 -21.32
C LEU A 589 -25.09 28.90 -21.17
N THR A 590 -25.16 28.14 -22.27
CA THR A 590 -25.82 26.83 -22.34
C THR A 590 -24.86 25.68 -21.98
N ASP A 591 -25.37 24.45 -21.90
CA ASP A 591 -24.52 23.25 -21.74
C ASP A 591 -23.49 23.11 -22.89
N SER A 592 -23.83 23.58 -24.09
CA SER A 592 -22.89 23.66 -25.22
C SER A 592 -21.70 24.58 -24.92
N THR A 593 -21.87 25.63 -24.12
CA THR A 593 -20.76 26.48 -23.64
C THR A 593 -19.81 25.67 -22.75
N ILE A 594 -20.32 24.88 -21.81
CA ILE A 594 -19.50 24.05 -20.92
C ILE A 594 -18.76 22.97 -21.73
N ASN A 595 -19.42 22.31 -22.67
CA ASN A 595 -18.81 21.32 -23.55
C ASN A 595 -17.72 21.93 -24.44
N ALA A 596 -17.95 23.13 -24.98
CA ALA A 596 -16.95 23.86 -25.76
C ALA A 596 -15.72 24.23 -24.92
N LEU A 597 -15.92 24.70 -23.67
CA LEU A 597 -14.82 24.97 -22.74
C LEU A 597 -14.05 23.68 -22.40
N TRP A 598 -14.74 22.55 -22.20
CA TRP A 598 -14.10 21.25 -21.98
C TRP A 598 -13.22 20.85 -23.16
N ILE A 599 -13.71 20.97 -24.41
CA ILE A 599 -12.92 20.66 -25.61
C ILE A 599 -11.67 21.55 -25.68
N LEU A 600 -11.81 22.87 -25.44
CA LEU A 600 -10.67 23.80 -25.46
C LEU A 600 -9.61 23.47 -24.43
N GLU A 601 -10.03 23.16 -23.20
CA GLU A 601 -9.10 22.75 -22.15
C GLU A 601 -8.32 21.51 -22.55
N THR A 602 -9.01 20.50 -23.07
CA THR A 602 -8.39 19.26 -23.57
C THR A 602 -7.43 19.51 -24.74
N ILE A 603 -7.78 20.41 -25.66
CA ILE A 603 -6.88 20.86 -26.73
C ILE A 603 -5.62 21.49 -26.13
N PHE A 604 -5.75 22.38 -25.14
CA PHE A 604 -4.60 22.99 -24.50
C PHE A 604 -3.73 21.98 -23.75
N ILE A 605 -4.33 20.99 -23.06
CA ILE A 605 -3.59 19.88 -22.45
C ILE A 605 -2.76 19.14 -23.50
N GLY A 606 -3.34 18.83 -24.66
CA GLY A 606 -2.61 18.17 -25.75
C GLY A 606 -1.48 19.04 -26.33
N LEU A 607 -1.75 20.33 -26.57
CA LEU A 607 -0.78 21.27 -27.14
C LEU A 607 0.35 21.64 -26.16
N LYS A 608 0.13 21.54 -24.85
CA LYS A 608 1.15 21.76 -23.80
C LYS A 608 2.38 20.87 -23.99
N LYS A 609 2.23 19.68 -24.57
CA LYS A 609 3.33 18.73 -24.81
C LYS A 609 4.01 18.90 -26.17
N SER A 610 3.50 19.79 -27.03
CA SER A 610 4.07 20.03 -28.37
C SER A 610 5.40 20.76 -28.31
N LYS A 611 6.34 20.46 -29.21
CA LYS A 611 7.62 21.20 -29.31
C LYS A 611 7.47 22.61 -29.93
N HIS A 612 6.32 22.93 -30.52
CA HIS A 612 6.07 24.16 -31.29
C HIS A 612 5.33 25.24 -30.47
N HIS A 613 5.75 25.47 -29.22
CA HIS A 613 5.04 26.37 -28.29
C HIS A 613 4.90 27.80 -28.80
N ASN A 614 5.90 28.34 -29.50
CA ASN A 614 5.87 29.72 -29.96
C ASN A 614 4.84 29.92 -31.07
N GLU A 615 4.85 29.06 -32.08
CA GLU A 615 3.91 29.10 -33.19
C GLU A 615 2.48 28.89 -32.70
N ILE A 616 2.26 27.89 -31.84
CA ILE A 616 0.95 27.59 -31.25
C ILE A 616 0.47 28.78 -30.39
N GLY A 617 1.34 29.34 -29.55
CA GLY A 617 1.00 30.48 -28.69
C GLY A 617 0.59 31.71 -29.48
N MET A 618 1.29 32.03 -30.58
CA MET A 618 0.90 33.12 -31.49
C MET A 618 -0.44 32.85 -32.18
N MET A 619 -0.72 31.60 -32.57
CA MET A 619 -2.00 31.25 -33.20
C MET A 619 -3.17 31.41 -32.22
N ILE A 620 -3.03 30.97 -30.98
CA ILE A 620 -4.06 31.14 -29.93
C ILE A 620 -4.42 32.63 -29.75
N VAL A 621 -3.40 33.50 -29.76
CA VAL A 621 -3.58 34.96 -29.73
C VAL A 621 -4.32 35.45 -30.96
N ASN A 622 -3.87 35.05 -32.15
CA ASN A 622 -4.44 35.52 -33.43
C ASN A 622 -5.92 35.13 -33.58
N PHE A 623 -6.33 33.99 -33.02
CA PHE A 623 -7.72 33.54 -32.96
C PHE A 623 -8.57 34.25 -31.90
N GLN A 624 -8.00 35.20 -31.16
CA GLN A 624 -8.68 35.96 -30.10
C GLN A 624 -9.28 35.06 -28.99
N ILE A 625 -8.70 33.87 -28.79
CA ILE A 625 -9.17 32.94 -27.76
C ILE A 625 -9.08 33.53 -26.35
N PRO A 626 -8.01 34.27 -25.97
CA PRO A 626 -7.96 34.93 -24.67
C PRO A 626 -9.15 35.87 -24.43
N GLN A 627 -9.47 36.72 -25.41
CA GLN A 627 -10.58 37.68 -25.33
C GLN A 627 -11.93 36.95 -25.25
N LEU A 628 -12.08 35.85 -26.00
CA LEU A 628 -13.27 35.01 -25.96
C LEU A 628 -13.48 34.39 -24.56
N LEU A 629 -12.43 33.80 -23.98
CA LEU A 629 -12.48 33.24 -22.63
C LEU A 629 -12.77 34.32 -21.58
N HIS A 630 -12.16 35.50 -21.71
CA HIS A 630 -12.45 36.64 -20.82
C HIS A 630 -13.93 37.02 -20.86
N ASN A 631 -14.52 37.14 -22.05
CA ASN A 631 -15.93 37.46 -22.23
C ASN A 631 -16.84 36.38 -21.62
N VAL A 632 -16.55 35.10 -21.85
CA VAL A 632 -17.34 33.98 -21.31
C VAL A 632 -17.29 33.95 -19.79
N ILE A 633 -16.11 34.12 -19.20
CA ILE A 633 -15.94 34.18 -17.73
C ILE A 633 -16.67 35.38 -17.16
N GLN A 634 -16.51 36.57 -17.77
CA GLN A 634 -17.17 37.79 -17.32
C GLN A 634 -18.70 37.68 -17.38
N ASN A 635 -19.26 37.17 -18.49
CA ASN A 635 -20.68 36.91 -18.62
C ASN A 635 -21.16 35.86 -17.61
N GLY A 636 -20.36 34.81 -17.37
CA GLY A 636 -20.60 33.81 -16.34
C GLY A 636 -20.72 34.41 -14.95
N VAL A 637 -19.80 35.30 -14.57
CA VAL A 637 -19.84 36.02 -13.29
C VAL A 637 -21.07 36.91 -13.19
N GLN A 638 -21.35 37.72 -14.23
CA GLN A 638 -22.50 38.63 -14.24
C GLN A 638 -23.83 37.90 -14.10
N ARG A 639 -23.93 36.70 -14.67
CA ARG A 639 -25.14 35.86 -14.64
C ARG A 639 -25.16 34.84 -13.51
N LYS A 640 -24.13 34.80 -12.65
CA LYS A 640 -23.97 33.81 -11.58
C LYS A 640 -24.02 32.36 -12.08
N ALA A 641 -23.47 32.11 -13.26
CA ALA A 641 -23.39 30.78 -13.86
C ALA A 641 -22.12 30.05 -13.40
N ASN A 642 -22.15 29.49 -12.19
CA ASN A 642 -20.98 28.92 -11.50
C ASN A 642 -20.17 27.96 -12.36
N LYS A 643 -20.81 26.93 -12.92
CA LYS A 643 -20.14 25.92 -13.74
C LYS A 643 -19.39 26.50 -14.95
N VAL A 644 -19.90 27.59 -15.52
CA VAL A 644 -19.31 28.20 -16.72
C VAL A 644 -18.05 28.98 -16.37
N TYR A 645 -18.09 29.85 -15.36
CA TYR A 645 -16.90 30.60 -14.99
C TYR A 645 -15.87 29.70 -14.29
N GLU A 646 -16.27 28.65 -13.58
CA GLU A 646 -15.36 27.64 -13.00
C GLU A 646 -14.59 26.92 -14.10
N LYS A 647 -15.31 26.35 -15.08
CA LYS A 647 -14.68 25.67 -16.22
C LYS A 647 -13.87 26.65 -17.06
N GLY A 648 -14.37 27.86 -17.29
CA GLY A 648 -13.65 28.91 -18.02
C GLY A 648 -12.34 29.30 -17.35
N CYS A 649 -12.32 29.43 -16.02
CA CYS A 649 -11.11 29.69 -15.25
C CYS A 649 -10.10 28.54 -15.34
N ALA A 650 -10.57 27.29 -15.28
CA ALA A 650 -9.71 26.11 -15.48
C ALA A 650 -9.10 26.10 -16.89
N THR A 651 -9.92 26.27 -17.93
CA THR A 651 -9.47 26.37 -19.33
C THR A 651 -8.48 27.51 -19.53
N LEU A 652 -8.72 28.67 -18.92
CA LEU A 652 -7.83 29.82 -18.98
C LEU A 652 -6.47 29.53 -18.33
N GLY A 653 -6.44 28.86 -17.17
CA GLY A 653 -5.21 28.49 -16.50
C GLY A 653 -4.31 27.60 -17.37
N VAL A 654 -4.89 26.55 -17.97
CA VAL A 654 -4.16 25.63 -18.87
C VAL A 654 -3.70 26.34 -20.15
N MET A 655 -4.48 27.28 -20.69
CA MET A 655 -4.09 28.09 -21.86
C MET A 655 -2.76 28.84 -21.62
N TYR A 656 -2.50 29.31 -20.40
CA TYR A 656 -1.24 30.00 -20.06
C TYR A 656 -0.02 29.08 -20.14
N GLU A 657 -0.18 27.80 -19.82
CA GLU A 657 0.89 26.79 -19.94
C GLU A 657 1.31 26.55 -21.40
N VAL A 658 0.41 26.83 -22.34
CA VAL A 658 0.64 26.73 -23.80
C VAL A 658 1.14 28.07 -24.38
N THR A 659 0.49 29.18 -24.04
CA THR A 659 0.82 30.50 -24.61
C THR A 659 2.11 31.09 -24.07
N ARG A 660 2.45 30.83 -22.79
CA ARG A 660 3.69 31.24 -22.12
C ARG A 660 4.03 32.72 -22.40
N ARG A 661 5.17 33.01 -23.04
CA ARG A 661 5.64 34.37 -23.35
C ARG A 661 4.67 35.18 -24.23
N ASN A 662 3.90 34.51 -25.09
CA ASN A 662 2.93 35.17 -25.97
C ASN A 662 1.73 35.78 -25.22
N SER A 663 1.61 35.51 -23.92
CA SER A 663 0.54 36.02 -23.06
C SER A 663 0.71 37.47 -22.60
N SER A 664 1.86 38.09 -22.85
CA SER A 664 2.22 39.43 -22.36
C SER A 664 1.18 40.50 -22.70
N GLN A 665 0.60 40.46 -23.90
CA GLN A 665 -0.37 41.45 -24.39
C GLN A 665 -1.74 41.42 -23.68
N PHE A 666 -2.11 40.31 -23.05
CA PHE A 666 -3.42 40.14 -22.39
C PHE A 666 -3.32 39.79 -20.91
N PHE A 667 -2.10 39.63 -20.37
CA PHE A 667 -1.86 39.30 -18.96
C PHE A 667 -2.55 40.27 -17.99
N GLY A 668 -2.45 41.58 -18.22
CA GLY A 668 -3.11 42.59 -17.38
C GLY A 668 -4.64 42.54 -17.39
N GLN A 669 -5.23 42.16 -18.53
CA GLN A 669 -6.67 41.96 -18.62
C GLN A 669 -7.11 40.72 -17.84
N THR A 670 -6.35 39.62 -17.96
CA THR A 670 -6.60 38.39 -17.21
C THR A 670 -6.54 38.61 -15.70
N THR A 671 -5.48 39.23 -15.17
CA THR A 671 -5.32 39.43 -13.72
C THR A 671 -6.42 40.33 -13.15
N SER A 672 -6.81 41.37 -13.90
CA SER A 672 -7.96 42.21 -13.55
C SER A 672 -9.27 41.41 -13.52
N LEU A 673 -9.52 40.58 -14.54
CA LEU A 673 -10.71 39.72 -14.62
C LEU A 673 -10.77 38.75 -13.43
N LEU A 674 -9.67 38.06 -13.13
CA LEU A 674 -9.61 37.11 -12.02
C LEU A 674 -9.85 37.81 -10.68
N THR A 675 -9.27 39.00 -10.50
CA THR A 675 -9.44 39.80 -9.28
C THR A 675 -10.90 40.22 -9.10
N GLN A 676 -11.52 40.79 -10.13
CA GLN A 676 -12.92 41.21 -10.09
C GLN A 676 -13.87 40.02 -9.89
N GLY A 677 -13.64 38.93 -10.61
CA GLY A 677 -14.41 37.69 -10.49
C GLY A 677 -14.34 37.09 -9.08
N TYR A 678 -13.15 37.03 -8.49
CA TYR A 678 -12.97 36.55 -7.11
C TYR A 678 -13.63 37.48 -6.10
N VAL A 679 -13.48 38.80 -6.23
CA VAL A 679 -14.10 39.77 -5.31
C VAL A 679 -15.63 39.64 -5.31
N LEU A 680 -16.24 39.42 -6.48
CA LEU A 680 -17.70 39.30 -6.64
C LEU A 680 -18.26 37.96 -6.19
N THR A 681 -17.53 36.85 -6.42
CA THR A 681 -18.07 35.49 -6.24
C THR A 681 -17.47 34.73 -5.07
N LYS A 682 -16.27 35.10 -4.62
CA LYS A 682 -15.43 34.37 -3.65
C LYS A 682 -15.17 32.91 -4.02
N ASN A 683 -15.26 32.58 -5.31
CA ASN A 683 -15.09 31.21 -5.79
C ASN A 683 -13.60 30.83 -5.94
N GLY A 684 -13.23 29.63 -5.48
CA GLY A 684 -11.86 29.12 -5.50
C GLY A 684 -11.23 28.99 -6.89
N PHE A 685 -12.03 28.76 -7.94
CA PHE A 685 -11.51 28.54 -9.30
C PHE A 685 -10.74 29.73 -9.88
N PHE A 686 -10.98 30.95 -9.38
CA PHE A 686 -10.18 32.11 -9.74
C PHE A 686 -8.75 32.03 -9.20
N ILE A 687 -8.58 31.43 -8.01
CA ILE A 687 -7.28 31.20 -7.39
C ILE A 687 -6.59 29.99 -8.02
N PHE A 688 -7.33 28.93 -8.33
CA PHE A 688 -6.83 27.81 -9.14
C PHE A 688 -6.29 28.28 -10.50
N SER A 689 -7.04 29.14 -11.21
CA SER A 689 -6.56 29.71 -12.48
C SER A 689 -5.30 30.54 -12.28
N LEU A 690 -5.25 31.35 -11.21
CA LEU A 690 -4.08 32.16 -10.88
C LEU A 690 -2.85 31.29 -10.57
N SER A 691 -3.01 30.19 -9.84
CA SER A 691 -1.89 29.30 -9.50
C SER A 691 -1.24 28.71 -10.75
N LYS A 692 -2.07 28.26 -11.72
CA LYS A 692 -1.61 27.80 -13.04
C LYS A 692 -0.91 28.88 -13.85
N ILE A 693 -1.44 30.11 -13.84
CA ILE A 693 -0.83 31.25 -14.54
C ILE A 693 0.54 31.59 -13.93
N ILE A 694 0.64 31.61 -12.60
CA ILE A 694 1.91 31.88 -11.92
C ILE A 694 2.92 30.77 -12.27
N ASP A 695 2.53 29.50 -12.16
CA ASP A 695 3.38 28.35 -12.49
C ASP A 695 3.88 28.40 -13.95
N ALA A 696 3.02 28.77 -14.90
CA ALA A 696 3.37 28.90 -16.30
C ALA A 696 4.34 30.05 -16.61
N LEU A 697 4.39 31.09 -15.76
CA LEU A 697 5.08 32.35 -16.08
C LEU A 697 6.28 32.70 -15.19
N PHE A 698 6.39 32.15 -13.98
CA PHE A 698 7.41 32.59 -13.00
C PHE A 698 8.85 32.40 -13.47
N GLU A 699 9.10 31.47 -14.39
CA GLU A 699 10.42 31.20 -14.96
C GLU A 699 10.89 32.29 -15.95
N PHE A 700 9.98 33.12 -16.46
CA PHE A 700 10.29 34.16 -17.44
C PHE A 700 10.57 35.50 -16.76
N ASP A 701 11.77 36.04 -16.96
CA ASP A 701 12.21 37.29 -16.32
C ASP A 701 11.28 38.48 -16.59
N GLU A 702 10.73 38.57 -17.80
CA GLU A 702 9.79 39.62 -18.21
C GLU A 702 8.47 39.62 -17.43
N PHE A 703 8.08 38.48 -16.84
CA PHE A 703 6.88 38.35 -16.02
C PHE A 703 7.14 38.49 -14.51
N LYS A 704 8.40 38.46 -14.04
CA LYS A 704 8.70 38.54 -12.60
C LYS A 704 8.15 39.80 -11.94
N GLN A 705 8.24 40.96 -12.60
CA GLN A 705 7.70 42.21 -12.07
C GLN A 705 6.17 42.30 -12.24
N PRO A 706 5.58 42.03 -13.42
CA PRO A 706 4.12 41.95 -13.58
C PRO A 706 3.41 41.02 -12.61
N LEU A 707 3.96 39.82 -12.36
CA LEU A 707 3.40 38.85 -11.41
C LEU A 707 3.29 39.46 -10.00
N LYS A 708 4.33 40.15 -9.52
CA LYS A 708 4.28 40.83 -8.22
C LYS A 708 3.21 41.91 -8.19
N GLU A 709 3.22 42.81 -9.16
CA GLU A 709 2.37 43.99 -9.14
C GLU A 709 0.90 43.63 -9.29
N GLN A 710 0.59 42.60 -10.08
CA GLN A 710 -0.78 42.31 -10.48
C GLN A 710 -1.41 41.10 -9.78
N CYS A 711 -0.61 40.12 -9.32
CA CYS A 711 -1.14 38.91 -8.66
C CYS A 711 -1.17 39.02 -7.13
N LEU A 712 -0.22 39.73 -6.51
CA LEU A 712 -0.17 39.86 -5.04
C LEU A 712 -1.47 40.39 -4.42
N PRO A 713 -2.18 41.39 -4.98
CA PRO A 713 -3.43 41.87 -4.41
C PRO A 713 -4.50 40.78 -4.30
N LEU A 714 -4.63 39.94 -5.33
CA LEU A 714 -5.58 38.84 -5.35
C LEU A 714 -5.18 37.73 -4.36
N ILE A 715 -3.90 37.38 -4.27
CA ILE A 715 -3.41 36.38 -3.30
C ILE A 715 -3.68 36.85 -1.87
N MET A 716 -3.38 38.12 -1.56
CA MET A 716 -3.64 38.70 -0.23
C MET A 716 -5.12 38.72 0.13
N GLU A 717 -5.99 39.08 -0.83
CA GLU A 717 -7.44 39.03 -0.65
C GLU A 717 -7.94 37.59 -0.49
N ALA A 718 -7.35 36.63 -1.19
CA ALA A 718 -7.70 35.21 -1.06
C ALA A 718 -7.32 34.65 0.31
N MET A 719 -6.09 34.93 0.78
CA MET A 719 -5.63 34.55 2.11
C MET A 719 -6.56 35.09 3.22
N LYS A 720 -7.01 36.34 3.07
CA LYS A 720 -7.91 36.99 4.03
C LYS A 720 -9.30 36.35 4.10
N ASN A 721 -9.82 35.86 2.97
CA ASN A 721 -11.17 35.29 2.89
C ASN A 721 -11.21 33.76 3.01
N CYS A 722 -10.05 33.10 2.96
CA CYS A 722 -9.96 31.65 3.08
C CYS A 722 -10.38 31.19 4.49
N THR A 723 -11.09 30.06 4.56
CA THR A 723 -11.48 29.40 5.81
C THR A 723 -10.76 28.07 5.95
N ILE A 724 -10.59 27.60 7.20
CA ILE A 724 -9.83 26.38 7.50
C ILE A 724 -10.43 25.12 6.87
N ASP A 725 -11.72 25.15 6.49
CA ASP A 725 -12.44 24.02 5.88
C ASP A 725 -12.34 24.02 4.34
N ALA A 726 -11.79 25.07 3.72
CA ALA A 726 -11.72 25.23 2.27
C ALA A 726 -10.43 24.61 1.67
N ASN A 727 -10.29 23.29 1.77
CA ASN A 727 -9.05 22.55 1.46
C ASN A 727 -8.47 22.88 0.07
N ASP A 728 -9.28 22.84 -0.99
CA ASP A 728 -8.81 23.10 -2.36
C ASP A 728 -8.27 24.53 -2.51
N VAL A 729 -8.97 25.50 -1.90
CA VAL A 729 -8.55 26.92 -1.92
C VAL A 729 -7.26 27.11 -1.14
N ILE A 730 -7.07 26.39 -0.03
CA ILE A 730 -5.81 26.41 0.73
C ILE A 730 -4.66 25.93 -0.16
N ILE A 731 -4.85 24.82 -0.87
CA ILE A 731 -3.85 24.26 -1.80
C ILE A 731 -3.51 25.29 -2.89
N ASP A 732 -4.52 25.87 -3.54
CA ASP A 732 -4.31 26.85 -4.61
C ASP A 732 -3.59 28.12 -4.12
N ILE A 733 -3.91 28.60 -2.91
CA ILE A 733 -3.21 29.73 -2.28
C ILE A 733 -1.76 29.36 -1.99
N THR A 734 -1.50 28.16 -1.45
CA THR A 734 -0.13 27.71 -1.19
C THR A 734 0.71 27.61 -2.46
N ASP A 735 0.13 27.15 -3.57
CA ASP A 735 0.78 27.09 -4.87
C ASP A 735 1.07 28.49 -5.44
N CYS A 736 0.12 29.43 -5.28
CA CYS A 736 0.34 30.83 -5.64
C CYS A 736 1.50 31.44 -4.84
N ILE A 737 1.55 31.20 -3.52
CA ILE A 737 2.63 31.67 -2.64
C ILE A 737 3.97 31.10 -3.09
N PHE A 738 4.03 29.80 -3.40
CA PHE A 738 5.24 29.12 -3.86
C PHE A 738 5.82 29.78 -5.11
N GLY A 739 4.99 29.91 -6.15
CA GLY A 739 5.41 30.45 -7.43
C GLY A 739 5.84 31.91 -7.31
N ILE A 740 5.07 32.72 -6.58
CA ILE A 740 5.37 34.15 -6.47
C ILE A 740 6.57 34.43 -5.56
N ALA A 741 6.81 33.63 -4.51
CA ALA A 741 7.96 33.79 -3.62
C ALA A 741 9.30 33.76 -4.37
N LYS A 742 9.38 32.98 -5.46
CA LYS A 742 10.56 32.90 -6.34
C LYS A 742 10.88 34.21 -7.07
N THR A 743 9.95 35.18 -7.11
CA THR A 743 10.12 36.41 -7.89
C THR A 743 10.86 37.54 -7.16
N ASN A 744 11.32 37.38 -5.91
CA ASN A 744 11.79 38.48 -5.03
C ASN A 744 10.64 39.40 -4.59
N VAL A 745 9.73 38.84 -3.78
CA VAL A 745 8.56 39.53 -3.22
C VAL A 745 8.93 40.48 -2.07
N PRO A 746 8.09 41.51 -1.81
CA PRO A 746 8.22 42.40 -0.66
C PRO A 746 8.17 41.69 0.70
N ASP A 747 8.90 42.18 1.70
CA ASP A 747 8.98 41.57 3.03
C ASP A 747 7.63 41.53 3.77
N ASN A 748 6.77 42.54 3.56
CA ASN A 748 5.42 42.58 4.16
C ASN A 748 4.51 41.46 3.66
N PHE A 749 4.68 41.03 2.40
CA PHE A 749 3.99 39.86 1.87
C PHE A 749 4.50 38.57 2.52
N VAL A 750 5.82 38.42 2.65
CA VAL A 750 6.43 37.24 3.30
C VAL A 750 5.93 37.10 4.74
N GLU A 751 5.86 38.19 5.49
CA GLU A 751 5.30 38.22 6.84
C GLU A 751 3.84 37.77 6.88
N SER A 752 3.01 38.34 5.98
CA SER A 752 1.60 38.00 5.89
C SER A 752 1.38 36.53 5.53
N ALA A 753 2.17 36.01 4.58
CA ALA A 753 2.15 34.61 4.16
C ALA A 753 2.56 33.66 5.28
N MET A 754 3.63 33.99 6.02
CA MET A 754 4.06 33.18 7.17
C MET A 754 2.99 33.10 8.26
N ASN A 755 2.39 34.24 8.63
CA ASN A 755 1.34 34.26 9.64
C ASN A 755 0.12 33.44 9.20
N TRP A 756 -0.26 33.55 7.93
CA TRP A 756 -1.35 32.78 7.36
C TRP A 756 -1.05 31.27 7.38
N LEU A 757 0.11 30.83 6.86
CA LEU A 757 0.51 29.41 6.86
C LEU A 757 0.47 28.80 8.26
N VAL A 758 1.03 29.50 9.26
CA VAL A 758 1.04 29.04 10.66
C VAL A 758 -0.38 28.92 11.22
N SER A 759 -1.27 29.86 10.91
CA SER A 759 -2.66 29.83 11.37
C SER A 759 -3.49 28.68 10.78
N PHE A 760 -3.10 28.17 9.60
CA PHE A 760 -3.79 27.08 8.89
C PHE A 760 -3.20 25.69 9.15
N LEU A 761 -2.16 25.55 9.99
CA LEU A 761 -1.56 24.25 10.33
C LEU A 761 -2.55 23.26 10.96
N LYS A 762 -3.69 23.73 11.48
CA LYS A 762 -4.76 22.89 12.06
C LYS A 762 -5.76 22.34 11.04
N VAL A 763 -5.60 22.63 9.74
CA VAL A 763 -6.43 22.05 8.67
C VAL A 763 -6.48 20.53 8.79
N ALA A 764 -7.65 19.90 8.59
CA ALA A 764 -7.82 18.46 8.74
C ALA A 764 -7.34 17.67 7.52
N ASP A 765 -7.46 18.24 6.32
CA ASP A 765 -7.05 17.63 5.08
C ASP A 765 -5.53 17.42 4.98
N ARG A 766 -5.14 16.26 4.46
CA ARG A 766 -3.73 15.84 4.38
C ARG A 766 -2.96 16.58 3.30
N SER A 767 -3.60 16.85 2.16
CA SER A 767 -2.98 17.52 1.01
C SER A 767 -2.77 19.00 1.31
N ALA A 768 -3.78 19.68 1.84
CA ALA A 768 -3.68 21.07 2.29
C ALA A 768 -2.60 21.23 3.38
N TYR A 769 -2.56 20.33 4.37
CA TYR A 769 -1.52 20.37 5.41
C TYR A 769 -0.11 20.19 4.84
N ARG A 770 0.05 19.28 3.87
CA ARG A 770 1.33 19.07 3.19
C ARG A 770 1.76 20.31 2.41
N GLY A 771 0.86 20.91 1.63
CA GLY A 771 1.14 22.16 0.90
C GLY A 771 1.61 23.29 1.82
N ILE A 772 0.96 23.46 2.99
CA ILE A 772 1.39 24.43 4.01
C ILE A 772 2.80 24.12 4.52
N CYS A 773 3.09 22.86 4.85
CA CYS A 773 4.41 22.47 5.34
C CYS A 773 5.51 22.69 4.30
N ASP A 774 5.24 22.35 3.04
CA ASP A 774 6.18 22.54 1.93
C ASP A 774 6.50 24.04 1.74
N GLN A 775 5.51 24.93 1.86
CA GLN A 775 5.75 26.38 1.81
C GLN A 775 6.54 26.92 3.00
N LEU A 776 6.30 26.40 4.21
CA LEU A 776 7.10 26.76 5.38
C LEU A 776 8.56 26.34 5.18
N VAL A 777 8.81 25.16 4.61
CA VAL A 777 10.15 24.67 4.26
C VAL A 777 10.85 25.67 3.33
N ASP A 778 10.19 26.08 2.25
CA ASP A 778 10.79 26.97 1.25
C ASP A 778 11.15 28.33 1.85
N PHE A 779 10.25 28.94 2.62
CA PHE A 779 10.53 30.20 3.29
C PHE A 779 11.69 30.09 4.30
N ILE A 780 11.75 29.01 5.08
CA ILE A 780 12.87 28.74 5.98
C ILE A 780 14.17 28.62 5.19
N MET A 781 14.18 27.88 4.08
CA MET A 781 15.38 27.68 3.27
C MET A 781 15.89 28.98 2.65
N GLN A 782 14.99 29.89 2.24
CA GLN A 782 15.32 31.19 1.66
C GLN A 782 15.92 32.22 2.64
N ASN A 783 16.01 31.92 3.95
CA ASN A 783 16.54 32.82 5.01
C ASN A 783 15.78 34.14 5.20
N ARG A 784 14.59 34.30 4.60
CA ARG A 784 13.79 35.54 4.69
C ARG A 784 12.95 35.64 5.95
N VAL A 785 12.81 34.55 6.70
CA VAL A 785 11.88 34.43 7.83
C VAL A 785 12.53 34.07 9.16
N ASN A 786 13.86 34.26 9.27
CA ASN A 786 14.63 33.85 10.46
C ASN A 786 14.05 34.42 11.77
N LYS A 787 13.62 35.69 11.76
CA LYS A 787 13.00 36.34 12.94
C LYS A 787 11.65 35.75 13.34
N TYR A 788 10.91 35.14 12.40
CA TYR A 788 9.60 34.54 12.65
C TYR A 788 9.73 33.13 13.23
N ILE A 789 10.65 32.32 12.69
CA ILE A 789 10.84 30.94 13.14
C ILE A 789 11.55 30.84 14.49
N GLU A 790 12.17 31.93 14.95
CA GLU A 790 12.71 32.08 16.30
C GLU A 790 11.62 32.37 17.35
N GLN A 791 10.35 32.55 16.95
CA GLN A 791 9.26 32.75 17.91
C GLN A 791 8.75 31.41 18.45
N PRO A 792 8.55 31.29 19.78
CA PRO A 792 8.04 30.05 20.39
C PRO A 792 6.63 29.69 19.93
N THR A 793 5.82 30.68 19.54
CA THR A 793 4.46 30.49 19.02
C THR A 793 4.42 29.67 17.74
N VAL A 794 5.38 29.86 16.83
CA VAL A 794 5.45 29.12 15.55
C VAL A 794 5.77 27.65 15.80
N ILE A 795 6.78 27.37 16.64
CA ILE A 795 7.16 26.01 17.04
C ILE A 795 5.97 25.32 17.72
N LEU A 796 5.30 26.03 18.62
CA LEU A 796 4.11 25.53 19.29
C LEU A 796 2.97 25.21 18.32
N SER A 797 2.68 26.07 17.34
CA SER A 797 1.63 25.82 16.34
C SER A 797 1.92 24.57 15.49
N ILE A 798 3.19 24.32 15.15
CA ILE A 798 3.61 23.11 14.43
C ILE A 798 3.50 21.86 15.31
N MET A 799 3.75 21.98 16.62
CA MET A 799 3.53 20.86 17.54
C MET A 799 2.03 20.57 17.72
N GLU A 800 1.23 21.62 17.90
CA GLU A 800 -0.21 21.52 18.08
C GLU A 800 -0.93 20.90 16.89
N SER A 801 -0.46 21.14 15.66
CA SER A 801 -1.08 20.55 14.47
C SER A 801 -1.03 19.02 14.44
N VAL A 802 -0.02 18.42 15.07
CA VAL A 802 0.11 16.97 15.22
C VAL A 802 -0.69 16.48 16.41
N VAL A 803 -0.63 17.21 17.53
CA VAL A 803 -1.37 16.83 18.75
C VAL A 803 -2.88 16.85 18.53
N SER A 804 -3.40 17.85 17.80
CA SER A 804 -4.84 17.95 17.54
C SER A 804 -5.37 16.88 16.60
N LEU A 805 -4.54 16.42 15.64
CA LEU A 805 -4.92 15.49 14.59
C LEU A 805 -3.75 14.53 14.31
N TYR A 806 -3.61 13.50 15.13
CA TYR A 806 -2.44 12.62 15.04
C TYR A 806 -2.50 11.69 13.82
N SER A 807 -1.49 11.77 12.93
CA SER A 807 -1.25 10.79 11.86
C SER A 807 0.24 10.69 11.56
N LYS A 808 0.68 9.54 11.01
CA LYS A 808 2.09 9.31 10.65
C LYS A 808 2.62 10.38 9.69
N ASP A 809 1.84 10.73 8.67
CA ASP A 809 2.23 11.75 7.68
C ASP A 809 2.37 13.14 8.29
N ARG A 810 1.50 13.50 9.25
CA ARG A 810 1.59 14.78 9.95
C ARG A 810 2.83 14.85 10.82
N VAL A 811 3.13 13.76 11.53
CA VAL A 811 4.37 13.62 12.31
C VAL A 811 5.59 13.80 11.42
N ASP A 812 5.62 13.13 10.25
CA ASP A 812 6.75 13.20 9.33
C ASP A 812 6.94 14.62 8.76
N ASN A 813 5.87 15.27 8.29
CA ASN A 813 5.90 16.64 7.75
C ASN A 813 6.28 17.67 8.83
N ALA A 814 5.64 17.62 10.00
CA ALA A 814 5.95 18.54 11.11
C ALA A 814 7.39 18.37 11.60
N SER A 815 7.86 17.11 11.73
CA SER A 815 9.24 16.81 12.12
C SER A 815 10.25 17.36 11.12
N PHE A 816 9.92 17.32 9.82
CA PHE A 816 10.76 17.90 8.78
C PHE A 816 10.90 19.42 8.94
N VAL A 817 9.78 20.15 9.13
CA VAL A 817 9.77 21.60 9.37
C VAL A 817 10.55 21.96 10.65
N LEU A 818 10.24 21.31 11.78
CA LEU A 818 10.90 21.55 13.06
C LEU A 818 12.42 21.32 12.98
N ARG A 819 12.84 20.28 12.26
CA ARG A 819 14.27 20.02 12.03
C ARG A 819 14.94 21.14 11.23
N LEU A 820 14.26 21.73 10.25
CA LEU A 820 14.82 22.87 9.52
C LEU A 820 14.94 24.10 10.41
N ILE A 821 13.95 24.38 11.26
CA ILE A 821 14.02 25.46 12.26
C ILE A 821 15.21 25.23 13.19
N TYR A 822 15.35 24.01 13.73
CA TYR A 822 16.52 23.62 14.54
C TYR A 822 17.83 23.86 13.80
N ASN A 823 17.90 23.51 12.52
CA ASN A 823 19.13 23.67 11.74
C ASN A 823 19.57 25.12 11.55
N LYS A 824 18.62 26.08 11.56
CA LYS A 824 18.91 27.52 11.44
C LYS A 824 19.52 28.07 12.72
N ASN A 825 18.90 27.78 13.88
CA ASN A 825 19.38 28.25 15.17
C ASN A 825 19.10 27.22 16.28
N PRO A 826 20.00 26.22 16.48
CA PRO A 826 19.83 25.17 17.47
C PRO A 826 19.59 25.69 18.90
N GLY A 827 20.33 26.73 19.28
CA GLY A 827 20.27 27.29 20.63
C GLY A 827 18.91 27.89 20.95
N VAL A 828 18.41 28.75 20.06
CA VAL A 828 17.09 29.38 20.22
C VAL A 828 15.96 28.35 20.11
N PHE A 829 16.07 27.38 19.21
CA PHE A 829 15.10 26.28 19.11
C PHE A 829 14.98 25.51 20.43
N CYS A 830 16.09 25.07 21.02
CA CYS A 830 16.09 24.37 22.30
C CYS A 830 15.51 25.23 23.43
N GLN A 831 15.86 26.52 23.50
CA GLN A 831 15.30 27.45 24.49
C GLN A 831 13.77 27.58 24.36
N ASN A 832 13.26 27.73 23.14
CA ASN A 832 11.82 27.80 22.88
C ASN A 832 11.10 26.50 23.23
N MET A 833 11.69 25.34 22.92
CA MET A 833 11.12 24.03 23.30
C MET A 833 11.00 23.89 24.83
N GLN A 834 12.02 24.32 25.59
CA GLN A 834 11.97 24.31 27.05
C GLN A 834 10.88 25.24 27.59
N LEU A 835 10.72 26.43 27.01
CA LEU A 835 9.63 27.34 27.34
C LEU A 835 8.25 26.70 27.09
N ILE A 836 8.08 26.04 25.95
CA ILE A 836 6.83 25.33 25.60
C ILE A 836 6.53 24.21 26.61
N PHE A 837 7.53 23.40 26.97
CA PHE A 837 7.36 22.34 27.97
C PHE A 837 7.06 22.89 29.36
N SER A 838 7.63 24.04 29.73
CA SER A 838 7.34 24.65 31.04
C SER A 838 5.93 25.22 31.13
N ASN A 839 5.37 25.69 30.02
CA ASN A 839 4.10 26.43 30.01
C ASN A 839 2.89 25.60 29.60
N LYS A 840 3.06 24.53 28.80
CA LYS A 840 1.92 23.84 28.17
C LYS A 840 1.93 22.32 28.27
N TYR A 841 3.07 21.66 28.04
CA TYR A 841 3.12 20.20 27.93
C TYR A 841 3.94 19.56 29.06
N GLN A 842 3.35 18.61 29.78
CA GLN A 842 4.06 17.83 30.80
C GLN A 842 4.85 16.69 30.15
N VAL A 843 6.15 16.90 29.98
CA VAL A 843 7.07 15.93 29.36
C VAL A 843 8.03 15.39 30.43
N PRO A 844 8.42 14.08 30.41
CA PRO A 844 9.34 13.52 31.39
C PRO A 844 10.68 14.28 31.45
N ASP A 845 11.23 14.46 32.65
CA ASP A 845 12.47 15.24 32.84
C ASP A 845 13.67 14.63 32.11
N GLY A 846 13.74 13.30 32.02
CA GLY A 846 14.74 12.60 31.21
C GLY A 846 14.67 12.95 29.72
N PHE A 847 13.47 13.23 29.19
CA PHE A 847 13.32 13.70 27.82
C PHE A 847 13.67 15.20 27.69
N LYS A 848 13.29 16.05 28.65
CA LYS A 848 13.70 17.48 28.66
C LYS A 848 15.22 17.63 28.64
N GLN A 849 15.94 16.76 29.34
CA GLN A 849 17.41 16.72 29.34
C GLN A 849 18.00 16.32 27.98
N SER A 850 17.25 15.57 27.16
CA SER A 850 17.68 15.19 25.82
C SER A 850 17.64 16.36 24.81
N LEU A 851 16.95 17.46 25.14
CA LEU A 851 16.75 18.68 24.34
C LEU A 851 17.38 19.92 25.01
N LEU A 852 18.60 19.81 25.52
CA LEU A 852 19.33 20.94 26.09
C LEU A 852 20.13 21.71 25.02
N PRO A 853 20.33 23.03 25.19
CA PRO A 853 21.29 23.77 24.37
C PRO A 853 22.69 23.25 24.69
N THR A 854 23.17 22.27 23.92
CA THR A 854 24.52 21.74 24.01
C THR A 854 25.40 22.42 22.94
N ASN A 855 26.70 22.52 23.20
CA ASN A 855 27.65 23.09 22.22
C ASN A 855 27.82 22.21 20.96
N GLN A 856 27.22 21.01 20.94
CA GLN A 856 27.32 20.06 19.84
C GLN A 856 25.96 19.89 19.13
N LYS A 857 25.94 20.14 17.83
CA LYS A 857 24.72 19.99 17.00
C LYS A 857 24.34 18.51 16.87
N TYR A 858 23.05 18.19 17.07
CA TYR A 858 22.53 16.85 16.84
C TYR A 858 22.68 16.44 15.37
N THR A 859 22.97 15.17 15.12
CA THR A 859 22.92 14.61 13.77
C THR A 859 21.47 14.53 13.27
N LYS A 860 21.29 14.37 11.94
CA LYS A 860 19.98 14.25 11.30
C LYS A 860 19.13 13.10 11.89
N GLU A 861 19.75 11.97 12.20
CA GLU A 861 19.06 10.81 12.78
C GLU A 861 18.74 11.01 14.26
N GLN A 862 19.63 11.67 15.02
CA GLN A 862 19.39 12.00 16.42
C GLN A 862 18.19 12.92 16.59
N ILE A 863 18.14 14.03 15.83
CA ILE A 863 17.01 14.97 15.93
C ILE A 863 15.71 14.34 15.41
N LYS A 864 15.77 13.48 14.40
CA LYS A 864 14.59 12.74 13.90
C LYS A 864 14.03 11.81 14.99
N LYS A 865 14.90 11.07 15.68
CA LYS A 865 14.50 10.21 16.81
C LYS A 865 13.89 11.02 17.94
N ILE A 866 14.53 12.13 18.34
CA ILE A 866 14.01 13.04 19.38
C ILE A 866 12.62 13.57 19.04
N LEU A 867 12.38 14.00 17.79
CA LEU A 867 11.07 14.49 17.37
C LEU A 867 10.01 13.37 17.30
N SER A 868 10.39 12.16 16.90
CA SER A 868 9.51 10.99 16.95
C SER A 868 9.10 10.65 18.38
N ASP A 869 10.08 10.61 19.29
CA ASP A 869 9.86 10.35 20.72
C ASP A 869 9.00 11.46 21.35
N LEU A 870 9.22 12.73 20.95
CA LEU A 870 8.39 13.86 21.36
C LEU A 870 6.93 13.66 20.97
N PHE A 871 6.64 13.40 19.70
CA PHE A 871 5.25 13.25 19.24
C PHE A 871 4.59 12.00 19.81
N PHE A 872 5.34 10.94 20.07
CA PHE A 872 4.84 9.78 20.82
C PHE A 872 4.44 10.17 22.24
N ILE A 873 5.31 10.86 22.98
CA ILE A 873 5.01 11.33 24.34
C ILE A 873 3.78 12.24 24.34
N LEU A 874 3.73 13.22 23.43
CA LEU A 874 2.63 14.17 23.35
C LEU A 874 1.30 13.49 22.98
N LYS A 875 1.33 12.41 22.19
CA LYS A 875 0.13 11.62 21.87
C LYS A 875 -0.41 10.88 23.09
N GLU A 876 0.47 10.34 23.94
CA GLU A 876 0.07 9.57 25.12
C GLU A 876 -0.27 10.45 26.33
N THR A 877 0.08 11.75 26.31
CA THR A 877 -0.06 12.68 27.44
C THR A 877 -1.01 13.86 27.19
N ALA A 878 -1.38 14.15 25.95
CA ALA A 878 -2.39 15.15 25.58
C ALA A 878 -3.79 14.53 25.57
#